data_AF-A0A9W8WUF7-F1
#
_entry.id   AF-A0A9W8WUF7-F1
#
_cell.length_a   1.000
_cell.length_b   1.000
_cell.length_c   1.000
_cell.angle_alpha   90.00
_cell.angle_beta   90.00
_cell.angle_gamma   90.00
#
_symmetry.space_group_name_H-M   'P 1'
#
loop_
_entity.id
_entity.type
_entity.pdbx_description
1 polymer ?
#
loop_
_entity_poly.entity_id
_entity_poly.type
_entity_poly.pdbx_seq_one_letter_code
_entity_poly.pdbx_strand_id
1 'polypeptide(L)'
;MPYPISTLGQDSASRNSKWWPTFPGIPIFLETHDERKVPKTYGTTPTTPTTPEILTHGHPAPLNSTHLSAPEVSPVATSPTTTIQTSSARSSVWPIPEPPPEIQHQPPQRPALQFFPTQRPRVRLDGIPTLQIPQFNEKLPVSEKTPIHIAAPGLGIVNGLVKPPSIKVTSPVNENAGTSFNIAQRIEEKLWRYSAEGNVVKRWLLEILSWLFSAICMGAVVGVLIYLKDDSLSKWTIAEKTHLTLNAYISILSKMAGAALILPVSEALGQLKWSWFLEHSKQMWDFEIFDNASRGPWGSFLLLIRTKGRALAALGALIMLCSLALDPFFQQVVDFPERWTLQNVTSAIPKVFEYAPLYTPEFYHHEEQASPDRSMSVVIRDFLYGNGTQPVTFGNGTRPDIPLSCPTSNCTWPEYETLAVCSRCEEVSDRLDITHSCLNTTIDWSASWTGPLSNDPYPNGTVCGYFLNATSESPTLLSGYIVANDSSHNADGEALLVRTIPLTDFNTKMPLYGNGSVAFRNIRYPLLDALVASATGGSDSVYRGEAPVVHECALSWCVQSIQSTYDSGVYSESIALEHLNTVEEPVAWPWKAYEVDTGLNLIYAPNITLHVPSPPTSSGSGTPSAEYGVDNITVINVGMVFDDFFPSFYTSEPGAAAPVLRYKNYADGPSTRALDFNACQAPNNLTEHMRRLATSMTNVMRSSVSKEMVPGRAFSRESYVDVRWQWLTLPLGLLFVALIFLAATIVKSAIERDRVGVFKTSAYATLLYGLPDEMQNKITRSGSIGTPRSKAKELKVRLQPNQGWRVSGNMFSPFAPRPRQAQPPPGWI
;
A
#
# COMPACT_ATOMS: atom_id res chain seq x y z
N MET A 1 -30.20 -40.10 16.92
CA MET A 1 -31.21 -39.85 17.98
C MET A 1 -31.84 -38.48 17.80
N PRO A 2 -33.18 -38.34 17.85
CA PRO A 2 -33.87 -37.05 18.01
C PRO A 2 -34.23 -36.78 19.48
N TYR A 3 -34.16 -35.52 19.93
CA TYR A 3 -34.66 -35.10 21.25
C TYR A 3 -36.14 -34.71 21.19
N PRO A 4 -36.99 -35.12 22.15
CA PRO A 4 -38.33 -34.56 22.34
C PRO A 4 -38.27 -33.20 23.07
N ILE A 5 -39.24 -32.34 22.78
CA ILE A 5 -39.41 -31.03 23.44
C ILE A 5 -40.47 -31.14 24.54
N SER A 6 -40.17 -30.64 25.74
CA SER A 6 -41.18 -30.36 26.78
C SER A 6 -40.78 -29.16 27.64
N THR A 7 -41.77 -28.44 28.18
CA THR A 7 -41.60 -27.07 28.68
C THR A 7 -41.87 -26.88 30.17
N LEU A 8 -41.13 -25.92 30.75
CA LEU A 8 -41.42 -25.16 31.99
C LEU A 8 -41.41 -25.89 33.34
N GLY A 9 -40.75 -25.25 34.30
CA GLY A 9 -40.74 -25.61 35.72
C GLY A 9 -39.76 -24.70 36.48
N GLN A 10 -40.24 -23.58 37.00
CA GLN A 10 -39.47 -22.80 37.98
C GLN A 10 -39.62 -23.43 39.36
N ASP A 11 -38.53 -23.53 40.13
CA ASP A 11 -38.61 -23.10 41.53
C ASP A 11 -37.23 -22.67 42.08
N SER A 12 -37.24 -22.09 43.28
CA SER A 12 -36.13 -21.31 43.84
C SER A 12 -35.50 -21.93 45.09
N ALA A 13 -34.17 -21.85 45.18
CA ALA A 13 -33.43 -22.07 46.42
C ALA A 13 -32.13 -21.26 46.43
N SER A 14 -31.91 -20.45 47.46
CA SER A 14 -30.70 -19.64 47.63
C SER A 14 -29.92 -20.07 48.87
N ARG A 15 -28.57 -20.12 48.79
CA ARG A 15 -27.71 -20.06 49.98
C ARG A 15 -26.23 -19.78 49.67
N ASN A 16 -25.73 -18.72 50.31
CA ASN A 16 -24.37 -18.42 50.78
C ASN A 16 -23.19 -18.43 49.77
N SER A 17 -22.33 -17.40 49.66
CA SER A 17 -21.42 -16.78 50.68
C SER A 17 -20.36 -17.76 51.20
N LYS A 18 -19.04 -17.53 51.12
CA LYS A 18 -18.17 -16.38 50.75
C LYS A 18 -16.73 -16.92 50.55
N TRP A 19 -15.80 -16.13 49.97
CA TRP A 19 -14.48 -15.75 50.53
C TRP A 19 -13.49 -15.29 49.44
N TRP A 20 -13.06 -14.02 49.50
CA TRP A 20 -11.72 -13.52 49.10
C TRP A 20 -11.45 -12.22 49.90
N PRO A 21 -10.20 -11.91 50.31
CA PRO A 21 -9.91 -10.80 51.23
C PRO A 21 -9.57 -9.48 50.53
N THR A 22 -9.74 -8.38 51.27
CA THR A 22 -9.37 -7.01 50.89
C THR A 22 -8.05 -6.57 51.52
N PHE A 23 -7.22 -5.78 50.82
CA PHE A 23 -6.37 -4.71 51.38
C PHE A 23 -5.91 -3.73 50.25
N PRO A 24 -5.44 -2.49 50.56
CA PRO A 24 -5.84 -1.34 49.75
C PRO A 24 -4.72 -0.37 49.32
N GLY A 25 -5.07 0.57 48.44
CA GLY A 25 -4.54 1.94 48.45
C GLY A 25 -3.58 2.33 47.34
N ILE A 26 -4.08 3.13 46.38
CA ILE A 26 -3.46 4.32 45.79
C ILE A 26 -4.58 5.13 45.09
N PRO A 27 -4.56 6.48 45.06
CA PRO A 27 -5.76 7.25 44.70
C PRO A 27 -6.02 7.34 43.19
N ILE A 28 -7.31 7.27 42.81
CA ILE A 28 -7.78 7.66 41.47
C ILE A 28 -8.23 9.12 41.53
N PHE A 29 -7.65 9.97 40.69
CA PHE A 29 -8.14 11.34 40.49
C PHE A 29 -9.36 11.32 39.55
N LEU A 30 -10.50 11.81 40.04
CA LEU A 30 -11.72 12.02 39.26
C LEU A 30 -12.01 13.51 39.15
N GLU A 31 -11.54 14.16 38.09
CA GLU A 31 -12.04 15.47 37.69
C GLU A 31 -13.19 15.30 36.69
N THR A 32 -14.42 15.43 37.19
CA THR A 32 -15.63 15.47 36.37
C THR A 32 -15.99 16.92 36.04
N HIS A 33 -15.94 17.29 34.77
CA HIS A 33 -16.59 18.51 34.25
C HIS A 33 -17.60 18.15 33.16
N ASP A 34 -18.76 18.81 33.20
CA ASP A 34 -19.97 18.49 32.44
C ASP A 34 -20.30 19.63 31.46
N GLU A 35 -20.19 19.35 30.15
CA GLU A 35 -20.64 20.24 29.07
C GLU A 35 -21.49 19.44 28.07
N ARG A 36 -22.78 19.28 28.38
CA ARG A 36 -23.77 18.83 27.38
C ARG A 36 -23.99 19.91 26.31
N LYS A 37 -23.77 19.60 25.03
CA LYS A 37 -24.49 20.24 23.89
C LYS A 37 -24.65 19.33 22.68
N VAL A 38 -25.92 19.02 22.41
CA VAL A 38 -26.63 18.82 21.13
C VAL A 38 -25.78 18.74 19.84
N PRO A 39 -25.94 17.70 19.00
CA PRO A 39 -25.28 17.63 17.70
C PRO A 39 -25.81 18.70 16.72
N LYS A 40 -24.92 19.27 15.90
CA LYS A 40 -25.29 20.14 14.77
C LYS A 40 -24.74 19.60 13.46
N THR A 41 -25.65 19.31 12.54
CA THR A 41 -25.36 19.02 11.13
C THR A 41 -24.73 20.24 10.46
N TYR A 42 -23.63 20.04 9.72
CA TYR A 42 -23.11 21.05 8.80
C TYR A 42 -23.57 20.75 7.38
N GLY A 43 -24.44 21.62 6.85
CA GLY A 43 -24.86 21.60 5.45
C GLY A 43 -23.84 22.29 4.54
N THR A 44 -23.79 21.86 3.28
CA THR A 44 -22.96 22.46 2.22
C THR A 44 -23.43 23.86 1.84
N THR A 45 -22.51 24.78 1.56
CA THR A 45 -22.81 26.12 1.05
C THR A 45 -23.40 26.09 -0.38
N PRO A 46 -24.50 26.80 -0.66
CA PRO A 46 -25.10 26.86 -1.99
C PRO A 46 -24.49 27.99 -2.85
N THR A 47 -24.66 27.88 -4.17
CA THR A 47 -24.55 29.01 -5.10
C THR A 47 -25.88 29.20 -5.82
N THR A 48 -26.48 30.39 -5.69
CA THR A 48 -27.72 30.79 -6.37
C THR A 48 -27.40 31.71 -7.55
N PRO A 49 -28.33 31.89 -8.50
CA PRO A 49 -28.98 33.21 -8.52
C PRO A 49 -30.49 33.21 -8.73
N THR A 50 -31.14 34.22 -8.13
CA THR A 50 -32.40 34.89 -8.52
C THR A 50 -33.71 34.09 -8.70
N THR A 51 -34.56 34.15 -7.67
CA THR A 51 -35.95 34.71 -7.61
C THR A 51 -36.80 34.93 -8.90
N PRO A 52 -38.17 35.00 -8.79
CA PRO A 52 -38.99 35.06 -7.57
C PRO A 52 -40.20 34.10 -7.43
N GLU A 53 -40.52 33.83 -6.16
CA GLU A 53 -41.83 33.76 -5.48
C GLU A 53 -43.16 33.68 -6.28
N ILE A 54 -44.05 32.79 -5.80
CA ILE A 54 -45.44 33.10 -5.41
C ILE A 54 -45.87 32.12 -4.31
N LEU A 55 -46.67 32.55 -3.33
CA LEU A 55 -47.22 31.71 -2.26
C LEU A 55 -48.61 31.18 -2.63
N THR A 56 -49.02 29.99 -2.15
CA THR A 56 -50.04 29.84 -1.08
C THR A 56 -50.36 28.38 -0.72
N HIS A 57 -51.06 28.20 0.40
CA HIS A 57 -51.47 26.95 1.06
C HIS A 57 -52.49 26.11 0.27
N GLY A 58 -52.57 24.79 0.56
CA GLY A 58 -53.75 23.98 0.20
C GLY A 58 -53.62 22.46 0.36
N HIS A 59 -54.01 21.92 1.52
CA HIS A 59 -54.49 20.52 1.68
C HIS A 59 -56.03 20.53 1.74
N PRO A 60 -56.75 19.40 1.52
CA PRO A 60 -56.29 18.03 1.23
C PRO A 60 -56.93 17.39 -0.04
N ALA A 61 -56.76 16.08 -0.18
CA ALA A 61 -57.32 15.16 -1.21
C ALA A 61 -58.84 14.86 -0.95
N PRO A 62 -59.57 13.89 -1.61
CA PRO A 62 -59.09 12.69 -2.33
C PRO A 62 -59.97 12.14 -3.52
N LEU A 63 -59.65 10.90 -3.92
CA LEU A 63 -60.47 9.83 -4.58
C LEU A 63 -60.51 9.67 -6.11
N ASN A 64 -60.17 8.43 -6.50
CA ASN A 64 -60.69 7.54 -7.57
C ASN A 64 -60.81 8.08 -9.02
N SER A 65 -60.06 7.60 -10.03
CA SER A 65 -59.76 6.23 -10.53
C SER A 65 -60.75 5.68 -11.56
N THR A 66 -60.25 5.33 -12.75
CA THR A 66 -60.85 4.33 -13.67
C THR A 66 -59.81 3.90 -14.72
N HIS A 67 -59.90 2.68 -15.22
CA HIS A 67 -59.01 2.14 -16.28
C HIS A 67 -59.43 2.63 -17.68
N LEU A 68 -58.52 2.57 -18.66
CA LEU A 68 -58.71 1.74 -19.89
C LEU A 68 -57.47 1.71 -20.82
N SER A 69 -57.10 0.47 -21.20
CA SER A 69 -56.47 0.03 -22.46
C SER A 69 -55.03 0.42 -22.87
N ALA A 70 -54.31 -0.65 -23.26
CA ALA A 70 -53.04 -0.80 -23.99
C ALA A 70 -53.04 -0.11 -25.40
N PRO A 71 -51.89 0.00 -26.12
CA PRO A 71 -50.64 -0.77 -25.96
C PRO A 71 -49.33 0.02 -25.85
N GLU A 72 -48.28 -0.69 -25.42
CA GLU A 72 -46.93 -0.17 -25.22
C GLU A 72 -45.96 -0.68 -26.30
N VAL A 73 -45.03 0.17 -26.73
CA VAL A 73 -44.01 -0.13 -27.75
C VAL A 73 -42.63 -0.03 -27.10
N SER A 74 -41.83 -1.09 -27.20
CA SER A 74 -40.46 -1.14 -26.66
C SER A 74 -39.58 -0.06 -27.32
N PRO A 75 -38.67 0.57 -26.56
CA PRO A 75 -37.29 0.07 -26.63
C PRO A 75 -36.43 0.19 -25.36
N VAL A 76 -35.61 -0.85 -25.14
CA VAL A 76 -34.24 -0.79 -24.55
C VAL A 76 -34.10 -0.45 -23.05
N ALA A 77 -33.08 -1.04 -22.42
CA ALA A 77 -32.91 -1.07 -20.97
C ALA A 77 -31.83 -0.11 -20.42
N THR A 78 -32.02 0.32 -19.17
CA THR A 78 -30.95 0.75 -18.25
C THR A 78 -31.24 0.18 -16.85
N SER A 79 -30.20 -0.28 -16.16
CA SER A 79 -30.32 -1.07 -14.92
C SER A 79 -30.87 -0.30 -13.71
N PRO A 80 -31.69 -0.94 -12.85
CA PRO A 80 -31.99 -0.43 -11.51
C PRO A 80 -30.90 -0.81 -10.51
N THR A 81 -30.41 0.15 -9.72
CA THR A 81 -29.54 -0.09 -8.57
C THR A 81 -30.31 -0.80 -7.46
N THR A 82 -29.93 -2.02 -7.10
CA THR A 82 -30.59 -2.78 -6.03
C THR A 82 -30.16 -2.29 -4.64
N THR A 83 -31.14 -1.95 -3.81
CA THR A 83 -30.94 -1.58 -2.41
C THR A 83 -30.47 -2.79 -1.59
N ILE A 84 -29.30 -2.70 -0.94
CA ILE A 84 -28.84 -3.74 -0.01
C ILE A 84 -29.53 -3.53 1.36
N GLN A 85 -30.43 -4.45 1.72
CA GLN A 85 -30.84 -4.64 3.11
C GLN A 85 -29.80 -5.49 3.84
N THR A 86 -29.18 -4.96 4.89
CA THR A 86 -28.23 -5.72 5.72
C THR A 86 -28.96 -6.52 6.81
N SER A 87 -29.29 -7.78 6.53
CA SER A 87 -29.83 -8.72 7.52
C SER A 87 -28.72 -9.20 8.47
N SER A 88 -28.88 -8.95 9.78
CA SER A 88 -27.85 -9.26 10.78
C SER A 88 -27.90 -10.72 11.26
N ALA A 89 -27.13 -11.60 10.62
CA ALA A 89 -26.87 -12.96 11.10
C ALA A 89 -25.49 -13.02 11.80
N ARG A 90 -25.46 -12.96 13.14
CA ARG A 90 -24.22 -12.92 13.93
C ARG A 90 -23.76 -14.32 14.33
N SER A 91 -22.84 -14.92 13.56
CA SER A 91 -22.16 -16.16 13.98
C SER A 91 -21.27 -15.92 15.21
N SER A 92 -21.27 -16.88 16.14
CA SER A 92 -20.54 -16.81 17.41
C SER A 92 -19.19 -17.53 17.30
N VAL A 93 -18.16 -16.79 16.91
CA VAL A 93 -16.75 -17.22 16.95
C VAL A 93 -15.96 -16.25 17.85
N TRP A 94 -14.85 -16.76 18.42
CA TRP A 94 -14.04 -16.15 19.49
C TRP A 94 -13.69 -14.65 19.31
N PRO A 95 -13.55 -13.89 20.43
CA PRO A 95 -13.26 -12.47 20.39
C PRO A 95 -11.88 -12.17 19.78
N ILE A 96 -11.85 -11.17 18.91
CA ILE A 96 -10.64 -10.65 18.28
C ILE A 96 -9.90 -9.74 19.28
N PRO A 97 -8.59 -9.93 19.53
CA PRO A 97 -7.76 -8.89 20.12
C PRO A 97 -7.60 -7.76 19.11
N GLU A 98 -8.05 -6.55 19.44
CA GLU A 98 -7.88 -5.39 18.55
C GLU A 98 -6.38 -5.09 18.36
N PRO A 99 -5.89 -4.92 17.12
CA PRO A 99 -4.54 -4.43 16.91
C PRO A 99 -4.45 -2.96 17.38
N PRO A 100 -3.31 -2.51 17.95
CA PRO A 100 -3.13 -1.11 18.30
C PRO A 100 -3.24 -0.23 17.03
N PRO A 101 -3.85 0.97 17.13
CA PRO A 101 -4.14 1.79 15.97
C PRO A 101 -2.87 2.23 15.24
N GLU A 102 -2.83 1.98 13.93
CA GLU A 102 -1.72 2.37 13.06
C GLU A 102 -1.58 3.90 13.01
N ILE A 103 -0.41 4.41 13.35
CA ILE A 103 -0.15 5.86 13.39
C ILE A 103 0.07 6.37 11.97
N GLN A 104 -1.03 6.66 11.26
CA GLN A 104 -0.97 7.38 9.97
C GLN A 104 -0.46 8.81 10.17
N HIS A 105 0.83 9.00 9.94
CA HIS A 105 1.43 10.32 9.83
C HIS A 105 0.95 11.04 8.56
N GLN A 106 -0.16 11.77 8.65
CA GLN A 106 -0.57 12.72 7.62
C GLN A 106 0.54 13.77 7.40
N PRO A 107 0.92 14.08 6.15
CA PRO A 107 1.90 15.13 5.88
C PRO A 107 1.32 16.52 6.21
N PRO A 108 2.06 17.40 6.90
CA PRO A 108 1.54 18.71 7.29
C PRO A 108 1.30 19.60 6.06
N GLN A 109 0.05 20.02 5.87
CA GLN A 109 -0.30 21.01 4.84
C GLN A 109 0.42 22.34 5.12
N ARG A 110 1.11 22.89 4.12
CA ARG A 110 1.72 24.22 4.23
C ARG A 110 0.64 25.30 4.11
N PRO A 111 0.64 26.34 4.96
CA PRO A 111 -0.15 27.55 4.71
C PRO A 111 0.38 28.28 3.46
N ALA A 112 -0.54 28.71 2.58
CA ALA A 112 -0.20 29.43 1.37
C ALA A 112 0.05 30.93 1.66
N LEU A 113 1.30 31.38 1.53
CA LEU A 113 1.66 32.80 1.63
C LEU A 113 1.46 33.50 0.27
N GLN A 114 0.37 34.26 0.13
CA GLN A 114 0.17 35.19 -0.98
C GLN A 114 0.70 36.59 -0.62
N PHE A 115 1.54 37.17 -1.49
CA PHE A 115 2.09 38.52 -1.33
C PHE A 115 1.64 39.43 -2.48
N PHE A 116 0.63 40.27 -2.26
CA PHE A 116 0.43 41.52 -3.02
C PHE A 116 -0.43 42.55 -2.24
N PRO A 117 0.18 43.61 -1.66
CA PRO A 117 -0.54 44.79 -1.23
C PRO A 117 -0.48 45.88 -2.30
N THR A 118 -1.52 46.03 -3.10
CA THR A 118 -1.72 47.24 -3.92
C THR A 118 -2.39 48.34 -3.10
N GLN A 119 -2.05 49.61 -3.43
CA GLN A 119 -2.60 50.86 -2.89
C GLN A 119 -1.94 51.43 -1.61
N ARG A 120 -2.01 52.76 -1.48
CA ARG A 120 -1.35 53.57 -0.44
C ARG A 120 -2.40 54.28 0.44
N PRO A 121 -2.16 54.45 1.74
CA PRO A 121 -2.77 55.54 2.51
C PRO A 121 -1.95 56.83 2.38
N ARG A 122 -2.59 57.99 2.47
CA ARG A 122 -1.96 59.29 2.76
C ARG A 122 -2.23 59.65 4.23
N VAL A 123 -1.30 60.36 4.87
CA VAL A 123 -1.47 60.88 6.24
C VAL A 123 -2.09 62.28 6.22
N ARG A 124 -3.11 62.51 7.06
CA ARG A 124 -3.30 63.79 7.75
C ARG A 124 -4.07 63.61 9.08
N LEU A 125 -3.93 64.60 9.95
CA LEU A 125 -4.40 64.62 11.35
C LEU A 125 -5.89 64.98 11.45
N ASP A 126 -6.52 64.64 12.58
CA ASP A 126 -7.21 65.60 13.47
C ASP A 126 -7.55 64.96 14.84
N GLY A 127 -7.70 65.78 15.90
CA GLY A 127 -8.48 65.46 17.12
C GLY A 127 -7.81 64.66 18.28
N ILE A 128 -7.75 65.28 19.48
CA ILE A 128 -7.42 64.69 20.80
C ILE A 128 -8.51 65.17 21.79
N PRO A 129 -9.17 64.33 22.63
CA PRO A 129 -8.79 64.26 24.07
C PRO A 129 -9.19 62.99 24.92
N THR A 130 -8.43 62.73 26.00
CA THR A 130 -8.83 62.09 27.32
C THR A 130 -9.30 60.59 27.34
N LEU A 131 -9.26 59.76 28.43
CA LEU A 131 -8.70 59.80 29.82
C LEU A 131 -8.74 58.40 30.53
N GLN A 132 -7.72 58.00 31.34
CA GLN A 132 -7.74 57.41 32.74
C GLN A 132 -6.41 56.63 33.06
N ILE A 133 -5.87 56.37 34.29
CA ILE A 133 -6.26 56.07 35.72
C ILE A 133 -6.43 54.56 36.00
N PRO A 134 -5.99 53.95 37.16
CA PRO A 134 -5.35 54.42 38.43
C PRO A 134 -3.85 54.00 38.62
N GLN A 135 -3.00 54.41 39.59
CA GLN A 135 -2.97 54.53 41.09
C GLN A 135 -2.86 53.16 41.86
N PHE A 136 -2.20 52.97 43.04
CA PHE A 136 -1.94 53.80 44.26
C PHE A 136 -0.59 53.47 45.00
N ASN A 137 0.07 54.49 45.62
CA ASN A 137 0.71 54.65 46.98
C ASN A 137 1.45 53.50 47.75
N GLU A 138 2.29 53.69 48.81
CA GLU A 138 2.98 54.84 49.50
C GLU A 138 4.04 54.33 50.53
N LYS A 139 5.09 55.13 50.85
CA LYS A 139 5.52 55.57 52.23
C LYS A 139 6.93 56.22 52.30
N LEU A 140 7.17 56.98 53.38
CA LEU A 140 8.39 57.73 53.79
C LEU A 140 9.00 57.12 55.10
N PRO A 141 10.05 57.68 55.78
CA PRO A 141 10.99 58.80 55.49
C PRO A 141 12.51 58.52 55.80
N VAL A 142 13.37 59.57 55.71
CA VAL A 142 14.42 60.02 56.70
C VAL A 142 15.84 60.32 56.13
N SER A 143 16.26 61.60 56.23
CA SER A 143 17.64 62.18 56.38
C SER A 143 18.78 61.88 55.36
N GLU A 144 19.80 62.74 55.14
CA GLU A 144 20.06 64.14 55.58
C GLU A 144 21.04 64.90 54.64
N LYS A 145 21.15 66.23 54.86
CA LYS A 145 22.31 67.13 54.62
C LYS A 145 22.85 67.37 53.19
N THR A 146 22.44 68.53 52.68
CA THR A 146 23.07 69.43 51.68
C THR A 146 24.18 70.30 52.40
N PRO A 147 24.57 71.56 52.04
CA PRO A 147 24.23 72.48 50.92
C PRO A 147 25.41 73.36 50.36
N ILE A 148 25.05 74.46 49.66
CA ILE A 148 25.80 75.75 49.46
C ILE A 148 26.79 75.83 48.29
N HIS A 149 26.78 76.83 47.36
CA HIS A 149 25.73 77.75 46.85
C HIS A 149 26.30 78.71 45.74
N ILE A 150 25.46 79.23 44.82
CA ILE A 150 25.40 80.64 44.28
C ILE A 150 26.65 81.17 43.51
N ALA A 151 26.64 81.97 42.41
CA ALA A 151 25.68 82.67 41.52
C ALA A 151 26.46 83.01 40.19
N ALA A 152 25.96 83.66 39.11
CA ALA A 152 24.65 84.10 38.57
C ALA A 152 24.82 84.40 37.04
N PRO A 153 23.75 84.61 36.23
CA PRO A 153 23.83 84.55 34.75
C PRO A 153 23.62 85.88 33.97
N GLY A 154 23.97 85.86 32.67
CA GLY A 154 23.54 86.78 31.60
C GLY A 154 24.07 86.30 30.24
N LEU A 155 23.32 86.20 29.13
CA LEU A 155 22.46 87.15 28.35
C LEU A 155 23.22 87.81 27.16
N GLY A 156 22.78 87.62 25.91
CA GLY A 156 23.22 88.44 24.77
C GLY A 156 23.44 87.78 23.38
N ILE A 157 22.36 87.45 22.66
CA ILE A 157 22.03 87.86 21.26
C ILE A 157 23.17 88.60 20.48
N VAL A 158 23.55 88.40 19.20
CA VAL A 158 23.27 87.46 18.08
C VAL A 158 24.00 88.03 16.82
N ASN A 159 24.20 87.21 15.76
CA ASN A 159 24.60 87.57 14.36
C ASN A 159 26.04 88.02 14.02
N GLY A 160 26.60 87.36 12.99
CA GLY A 160 27.79 87.78 12.23
C GLY A 160 28.25 86.71 11.23
N LEU A 161 27.96 86.87 9.93
CA LEU A 161 28.53 86.02 8.85
C LEU A 161 29.87 86.59 8.35
N VAL A 162 30.83 85.73 8.00
CA VAL A 162 31.51 85.74 6.67
C VAL A 162 32.60 84.64 6.52
N LYS A 163 32.53 83.92 5.38
CA LYS A 163 33.54 83.07 4.69
C LYS A 163 34.12 81.80 5.40
N PRO A 164 34.43 80.75 4.63
CA PRO A 164 35.00 79.50 5.15
C PRO A 164 36.54 79.52 5.23
N PRO A 165 37.16 78.87 6.23
CA PRO A 165 38.60 78.62 6.27
C PRO A 165 39.00 77.37 5.46
N SER A 166 40.19 77.39 4.88
CA SER A 166 40.83 76.20 4.29
C SER A 166 41.32 75.26 5.39
N ILE A 167 40.75 74.06 5.50
CA ILE A 167 41.17 73.06 6.49
C ILE A 167 42.42 72.33 6.00
N LYS A 168 43.53 72.51 6.74
CA LYS A 168 44.67 71.56 6.71
C LYS A 168 44.21 70.25 7.33
N VAL A 169 44.43 69.12 6.65
CA VAL A 169 44.22 67.80 7.23
C VAL A 169 45.39 67.48 8.17
N THR A 170 45.25 67.86 9.43
CA THR A 170 46.07 67.31 10.52
C THR A 170 45.55 65.91 10.87
N SER A 171 46.45 64.97 11.17
CA SER A 171 46.07 63.60 11.57
C SER A 171 45.12 63.61 12.78
N PRO A 172 44.09 62.74 12.83
CA PRO A 172 43.20 62.67 13.97
C PRO A 172 43.95 62.27 15.25
N VAL A 173 43.56 62.89 16.36
CA VAL A 173 43.98 62.53 17.72
C VAL A 173 43.16 61.31 18.18
N ASN A 174 43.75 60.44 19.01
CA ASN A 174 43.04 59.32 19.60
C ASN A 174 41.91 59.80 20.53
N GLU A 175 40.65 59.61 20.13
CA GLU A 175 39.52 59.56 21.06
C GLU A 175 39.27 58.10 21.49
N ASN A 176 39.41 57.83 22.79
CA ASN A 176 39.11 56.52 23.38
C ASN A 176 37.59 56.32 23.53
N ALA A 177 36.87 56.21 22.41
CA ALA A 177 35.43 55.96 22.38
C ALA A 177 35.11 54.45 22.55
N GLY A 178 34.96 54.01 23.80
CA GLY A 178 34.58 52.63 24.13
C GLY A 178 33.18 52.26 23.63
N THR A 179 33.10 51.65 22.45
CA THR A 179 31.87 51.10 21.86
C THR A 179 32.13 49.70 21.30
N SER A 180 31.08 48.91 21.11
CA SER A 180 31.19 47.48 20.76
C SER A 180 31.76 47.27 19.35
N PHE A 181 33.00 46.78 19.27
CA PHE A 181 33.61 46.30 18.02
C PHE A 181 32.73 45.22 17.39
N ASN A 182 32.02 45.58 16.32
CA ASN A 182 31.22 44.63 15.56
C ASN A 182 32.11 43.49 15.04
N ILE A 183 31.67 42.25 15.23
CA ILE A 183 32.40 41.05 14.80
C ILE A 183 32.69 41.13 13.30
N ALA A 184 31.75 41.64 12.51
CA ALA A 184 31.91 41.91 11.08
C ALA A 184 33.12 42.83 10.78
N GLN A 185 33.27 43.95 11.49
CA GLN A 185 34.38 44.89 11.29
C GLN A 185 35.73 44.29 11.69
N ARG A 186 35.77 43.49 12.75
CA ARG A 186 36.99 42.76 13.17
C ARG A 186 37.36 41.62 12.22
N ILE A 187 36.39 41.02 11.53
CA ILE A 187 36.62 40.07 10.43
C ILE A 187 37.15 40.86 9.22
N GLU A 188 36.44 41.89 8.78
CA GLU A 188 36.79 42.74 7.64
C GLU A 188 38.23 43.27 7.76
N GLU A 189 38.63 43.80 8.92
CA GLU A 189 39.98 44.30 9.14
C GLU A 189 41.06 43.19 9.00
N LYS A 190 40.77 41.97 9.48
CA LYS A 190 41.66 40.81 9.27
C LYS A 190 41.74 40.43 7.79
N LEU A 191 40.60 40.38 7.09
CA LEU A 191 40.56 40.09 5.65
C LEU A 191 41.32 41.15 4.84
N TRP A 192 41.18 42.42 5.20
CA TRP A 192 41.87 43.54 4.57
C TRP A 192 43.39 43.43 4.75
N ARG A 193 43.85 43.15 5.99
CA ARG A 193 45.27 42.90 6.29
C ARG A 193 45.85 41.74 5.45
N TYR A 194 45.13 40.63 5.31
CA TYR A 194 45.56 39.51 4.45
C TYR A 194 45.54 39.84 2.94
N SER A 195 44.61 40.69 2.49
CA SER A 195 44.56 41.14 1.09
C SER A 195 45.64 42.17 0.73
N ALA A 196 46.10 42.95 1.72
CA ALA A 196 47.14 43.96 1.55
C ALA A 196 48.53 43.34 1.37
N GLU A 197 48.79 42.17 1.98
CA GLU A 197 50.08 41.49 1.96
C GLU A 197 50.66 41.28 0.55
N GLY A 198 52.01 41.20 0.48
CA GLY A 198 52.74 41.18 -0.79
C GLY A 198 52.54 39.92 -1.64
N ASN A 199 52.28 38.76 -1.02
CA ASN A 199 52.24 37.48 -1.74
C ASN A 199 50.89 37.24 -2.46
N VAL A 200 50.92 36.91 -3.75
CA VAL A 200 49.71 36.75 -4.59
C VAL A 200 48.76 35.71 -4.01
N VAL A 201 49.26 34.57 -3.52
CA VAL A 201 48.42 33.48 -2.99
C VAL A 201 47.59 33.96 -1.78
N LYS A 202 48.17 34.79 -0.90
CA LYS A 202 47.43 35.36 0.25
C LYS A 202 46.28 36.26 -0.18
N ARG A 203 46.42 36.98 -1.30
CA ARG A 203 45.36 37.85 -1.87
C ARG A 203 44.16 37.07 -2.44
N TRP A 204 44.34 35.78 -2.72
CA TRP A 204 43.30 34.87 -3.22
C TRP A 204 42.92 33.77 -2.21
N LEU A 205 43.32 33.92 -0.95
CA LEU A 205 43.16 32.90 0.08
C LEU A 205 41.67 32.58 0.36
N LEU A 206 40.79 33.58 0.30
CA LEU A 206 39.35 33.37 0.49
C LEU A 206 38.73 32.57 -0.66
N GLU A 207 39.12 32.88 -1.89
CA GLU A 207 38.65 32.18 -3.09
C GLU A 207 39.13 30.74 -3.12
N ILE A 208 40.39 30.49 -2.71
CA ILE A 208 40.97 29.14 -2.57
C ILE A 208 40.26 28.36 -1.46
N LEU A 209 40.02 28.96 -0.28
CA LEU A 209 39.30 28.32 0.82
C LEU A 209 37.83 28.03 0.48
N SER A 210 37.15 28.93 -0.23
CA SER A 210 35.76 28.75 -0.68
C SER A 210 35.65 27.65 -1.74
N TRP A 211 36.57 27.60 -2.70
CA TRP A 211 36.65 26.49 -3.66
C TRP A 211 36.95 25.16 -2.96
N LEU A 212 37.89 25.14 -2.00
CA LEU A 212 38.23 23.93 -1.24
C LEU A 212 37.05 23.45 -0.38
N PHE A 213 36.30 24.36 0.24
CA PHE A 213 35.07 24.03 0.97
C PHE A 213 34.00 23.44 0.04
N SER A 214 33.83 24.00 -1.16
CA SER A 214 32.96 23.42 -2.20
C SER A 214 33.40 22.00 -2.57
N ALA A 215 34.70 21.78 -2.79
CA ALA A 215 35.26 20.46 -3.09
C ALA A 215 35.04 19.45 -1.96
N ILE A 216 35.18 19.86 -0.69
CA ILE A 216 34.91 19.00 0.47
C ILE A 216 33.42 18.64 0.56
N CYS A 217 32.50 19.59 0.35
CA CYS A 217 31.06 19.30 0.34
C CYS A 217 30.67 18.35 -0.79
N MET A 218 31.21 18.51 -2.01
CA MET A 218 30.96 17.57 -3.11
C MET A 218 31.59 16.20 -2.84
N GLY A 219 32.80 16.15 -2.28
CA GLY A 219 33.49 14.92 -1.91
C GLY A 219 32.75 14.13 -0.82
N ALA A 220 32.14 14.81 0.16
CA ALA A 220 31.31 14.19 1.18
C ALA A 220 30.03 13.54 0.59
N VAL A 221 29.36 14.22 -0.35
CA VAL A 221 28.24 13.63 -1.10
C VAL A 221 28.69 12.38 -1.85
N VAL A 222 29.78 12.45 -2.61
CA VAL A 222 30.31 11.28 -3.35
C VAL A 222 30.71 10.14 -2.41
N GLY A 223 31.34 10.44 -1.26
CA GLY A 223 31.74 9.41 -0.28
C GLY A 223 30.56 8.63 0.30
N VAL A 224 29.47 9.31 0.66
CA VAL A 224 28.23 8.66 1.13
C VAL A 224 27.58 7.83 0.02
N LEU A 225 27.58 8.32 -1.22
CA LEU A 225 27.04 7.59 -2.37
C LEU A 225 27.85 6.34 -2.73
N ILE A 226 29.18 6.35 -2.54
CA ILE A 226 30.01 5.13 -2.67
C ILE A 226 29.67 4.14 -1.56
N TYR A 227 29.51 4.61 -0.32
CA TYR A 227 29.23 3.76 0.84
C TYR A 227 27.86 3.07 0.80
N LEU A 228 26.83 3.71 0.23
CA LEU A 228 25.46 3.19 0.14
C LEU A 228 25.13 2.50 -1.20
N LYS A 229 26.06 2.42 -2.16
CA LYS A 229 25.76 1.93 -3.52
C LYS A 229 25.25 0.49 -3.52
N ASP A 230 24.10 0.25 -4.17
CA ASP A 230 23.44 -1.07 -4.28
C ASP A 230 23.04 -1.68 -2.93
N ASP A 231 22.97 -0.86 -1.88
CA ASP A 231 22.66 -1.29 -0.52
C ASP A 231 21.27 -0.83 -0.06
N SER A 232 20.72 -1.46 0.98
CA SER A 232 19.38 -1.15 1.49
C SER A 232 19.34 0.22 2.18
N LEU A 233 18.25 0.97 1.98
CA LEU A 233 18.05 2.29 2.62
C LEU A 233 18.06 2.20 4.16
N SER A 234 17.71 1.03 4.72
CA SER A 234 17.77 0.73 6.16
C SER A 234 19.19 0.82 6.75
N LYS A 235 20.25 0.77 5.95
CA LYS A 235 21.63 0.99 6.42
C LYS A 235 21.98 2.47 6.70
N TRP A 236 21.10 3.42 6.35
CA TRP A 236 21.31 4.86 6.60
C TRP A 236 21.06 5.26 8.07
N THR A 237 21.89 4.76 8.97
CA THR A 237 21.86 5.03 10.43
C THR A 237 21.98 6.51 10.83
N ILE A 238 22.34 7.39 9.88
CA ILE A 238 22.34 8.84 10.11
C ILE A 238 20.91 9.40 10.18
N ALA A 239 19.92 8.81 9.50
CA ALA A 239 18.51 9.19 9.68
C ALA A 239 18.01 8.88 11.10
N GLU A 240 18.39 7.76 11.68
CA GLU A 240 18.03 7.41 13.06
C GLU A 240 18.60 8.42 14.08
N LYS A 241 19.83 8.89 13.85
CA LYS A 241 20.54 9.81 14.78
C LYS A 241 20.28 11.29 14.55
N THR A 242 19.75 11.69 13.39
CA THR A 242 19.60 13.11 13.00
C THR A 242 18.27 13.47 12.33
N HIS A 243 17.42 12.48 12.06
CA HIS A 243 16.17 12.60 11.27
C HIS A 243 16.34 13.19 9.85
N LEU A 244 17.58 13.25 9.34
CA LEU A 244 17.88 13.68 7.97
C LEU A 244 17.78 12.50 6.99
N THR A 245 16.89 12.60 6.00
CA THR A 245 16.86 11.68 4.87
C THR A 245 18.10 11.87 3.97
N LEU A 246 18.46 10.83 3.20
CA LEU A 246 19.60 10.91 2.26
C LEU A 246 19.44 12.07 1.28
N ASN A 247 18.23 12.30 0.76
CA ASN A 247 17.93 13.43 -0.12
C ASN A 247 18.08 14.79 0.58
N ALA A 248 17.73 14.91 1.87
CA ALA A 248 17.95 16.14 2.64
C ALA A 248 19.46 16.39 2.85
N TYR A 249 20.23 15.36 3.20
CA TYR A 249 21.69 15.44 3.35
C TYR A 249 22.37 15.91 2.05
N ILE A 250 22.03 15.29 0.91
CA ILE A 250 22.53 15.68 -0.42
C ILE A 250 22.10 17.11 -0.76
N SER A 251 20.84 17.48 -0.49
CA SER A 251 20.32 18.84 -0.78
C SER A 251 20.95 19.93 0.09
N ILE A 252 21.42 19.62 1.30
CA ILE A 252 22.13 20.59 2.17
C ILE A 252 23.56 20.79 1.65
N LEU A 253 24.30 19.71 1.42
CA LEU A 253 25.70 19.78 0.98
C LEU A 253 25.84 20.35 -0.44
N SER A 254 24.92 20.04 -1.35
CA SER A 254 24.90 20.62 -2.72
C SER A 254 24.66 22.13 -2.71
N LYS A 255 23.71 22.62 -1.90
CA LYS A 255 23.47 24.07 -1.71
C LYS A 255 24.70 24.77 -1.14
N MET A 256 25.35 24.18 -0.13
CA MET A 256 26.59 24.70 0.46
C MET A 256 27.73 24.72 -0.57
N ALA A 257 27.91 23.64 -1.33
CA ALA A 257 28.92 23.55 -2.38
C ALA A 257 28.70 24.58 -3.50
N GLY A 258 27.46 24.73 -3.98
CA GLY A 258 27.11 25.70 -5.04
C GLY A 258 27.32 27.14 -4.61
N ALA A 259 26.87 27.52 -3.40
CA ALA A 259 27.12 28.85 -2.86
C ALA A 259 28.61 29.15 -2.71
N ALA A 260 29.40 28.20 -2.20
CA ALA A 260 30.84 28.34 -2.05
C ALA A 260 31.62 28.34 -3.39
N LEU A 261 31.04 27.79 -4.47
CA LEU A 261 31.61 27.84 -5.82
C LEU A 261 31.37 29.19 -6.52
N ILE A 262 30.27 29.88 -6.20
CA ILE A 262 29.91 31.17 -6.80
C ILE A 262 30.88 32.29 -6.38
N LEU A 263 31.34 32.30 -5.13
CA LEU A 263 32.27 33.31 -4.58
C LEU A 263 33.57 33.45 -5.41
N PRO A 264 34.39 32.39 -5.62
CA PRO A 264 35.62 32.51 -6.41
C PRO A 264 35.36 32.90 -7.87
N VAL A 265 34.21 32.50 -8.45
CA VAL A 265 33.84 32.87 -9.83
C VAL A 265 33.46 34.35 -9.93
N SER A 266 32.71 34.88 -8.95
CA SER A 266 32.38 36.32 -8.85
C SER A 266 33.64 37.18 -8.78
N GLU A 267 34.56 36.87 -7.86
CA GLU A 267 35.76 37.68 -7.64
C GLU A 267 36.77 37.57 -8.80
N ALA A 268 36.87 36.39 -9.43
CA ALA A 268 37.63 36.20 -10.66
C ALA A 268 37.06 37.01 -11.85
N LEU A 269 35.74 37.01 -12.05
CA LEU A 269 35.07 37.90 -13.02
C LEU A 269 35.30 39.39 -12.68
N GLY A 270 35.22 39.74 -11.40
CA GLY A 270 35.51 41.07 -10.87
C GLY A 270 36.93 41.55 -11.20
N GLN A 271 37.95 40.69 -11.11
CA GLN A 271 39.32 41.05 -11.51
C GLN A 271 39.47 41.14 -13.04
N LEU A 272 38.84 40.24 -13.80
CA LEU A 272 38.87 40.27 -15.27
C LEU A 272 38.22 41.53 -15.86
N LYS A 273 37.25 42.14 -15.15
CA LYS A 273 36.68 43.46 -15.48
C LYS A 273 37.77 44.50 -15.69
N TRP A 274 38.74 44.60 -14.79
CA TRP A 274 39.83 45.58 -14.87
C TRP A 274 40.84 45.21 -15.96
N SER A 275 41.16 43.92 -16.08
CA SER A 275 42.04 43.35 -17.12
C SER A 275 41.55 43.67 -18.54
N TRP A 276 40.22 43.69 -18.78
CA TRP A 276 39.62 43.97 -20.09
C TRP A 276 39.96 45.37 -20.67
N PHE A 277 40.21 46.36 -19.81
CA PHE A 277 40.45 47.75 -20.20
C PHE A 277 41.93 48.15 -20.33
N LEU A 278 42.86 47.20 -20.19
CA LEU A 278 44.31 47.48 -20.21
C LEU A 278 44.87 47.78 -21.61
N GLU A 279 44.59 46.91 -22.58
CA GLU A 279 45.33 46.87 -23.85
C GLU A 279 44.73 47.80 -24.91
N HIS A 280 43.41 47.88 -24.94
CA HIS A 280 42.65 48.61 -25.95
C HIS A 280 41.56 49.47 -25.30
N SER A 281 41.11 50.50 -26.01
CA SER A 281 39.92 51.25 -25.61
C SER A 281 38.65 50.43 -25.85
N LYS A 282 37.89 50.21 -24.78
CA LYS A 282 36.63 49.45 -24.77
C LYS A 282 35.47 50.37 -24.39
N GLN A 283 34.23 49.99 -24.67
CA GLN A 283 33.07 50.80 -24.28
C GLN A 283 32.91 50.79 -22.75
N MET A 284 32.61 51.94 -22.14
CA MET A 284 32.41 52.00 -20.69
C MET A 284 31.22 51.13 -20.24
N TRP A 285 30.23 50.91 -21.11
CA TRP A 285 29.15 49.94 -20.87
C TRP A 285 29.63 48.48 -20.70
N ASP A 286 30.81 48.10 -21.22
CA ASP A 286 31.39 46.78 -20.92
C ASP A 286 31.68 46.64 -19.42
N PHE A 287 32.04 47.72 -18.73
CA PHE A 287 32.26 47.71 -17.28
C PHE A 287 30.97 47.39 -16.53
N GLU A 288 29.83 47.94 -16.98
CA GLU A 288 28.50 47.65 -16.44
C GLU A 288 28.12 46.18 -16.66
N ILE A 289 28.43 45.60 -17.84
CA ILE A 289 28.16 44.20 -18.15
C ILE A 289 28.99 43.25 -17.27
N PHE A 290 30.30 43.50 -17.15
CA PHE A 290 31.17 42.69 -16.29
C PHE A 290 30.77 42.76 -14.81
N ASP A 291 30.43 43.95 -14.30
CA ASP A 291 30.03 44.15 -12.90
C ASP A 291 28.67 43.49 -12.58
N ASN A 292 27.74 43.49 -13.54
CA ASN A 292 26.50 42.72 -13.46
C ASN A 292 26.75 41.20 -13.59
N ALA A 293 27.76 40.76 -14.34
CA ALA A 293 28.06 39.35 -14.55
C ALA A 293 28.61 38.67 -13.29
N SER A 294 29.52 39.34 -12.56
CA SER A 294 29.97 38.86 -11.25
C SER A 294 28.83 38.72 -10.23
N ARG A 295 27.79 39.56 -10.33
CA ARG A 295 26.62 39.53 -9.42
C ARG A 295 25.55 38.49 -9.77
N GLY A 296 25.64 37.78 -10.90
CA GLY A 296 24.72 36.68 -11.17
C GLY A 296 24.48 36.31 -12.64
N PRO A 297 23.52 35.39 -12.89
CA PRO A 297 23.34 34.73 -14.18
C PRO A 297 22.90 35.68 -15.30
N TRP A 298 22.04 36.66 -15.03
CA TRP A 298 21.54 37.59 -16.06
C TRP A 298 22.66 38.45 -16.67
N GLY A 299 23.56 38.98 -15.84
CA GLY A 299 24.74 39.69 -16.33
C GLY A 299 25.72 38.77 -17.07
N SER A 300 25.87 37.53 -16.59
CA SER A 300 26.73 36.52 -17.24
C SER A 300 26.23 36.13 -18.63
N PHE A 301 24.91 35.97 -18.81
CA PHE A 301 24.28 35.77 -20.12
C PHE A 301 24.58 36.93 -21.09
N LEU A 302 24.43 38.18 -20.64
CA LEU A 302 24.78 39.36 -21.42
C LEU A 302 26.29 39.42 -21.76
N LEU A 303 27.16 38.99 -20.84
CA LEU A 303 28.61 38.94 -21.06
C LEU A 303 29.00 37.88 -22.11
N LEU A 304 28.35 36.71 -22.14
CA LEU A 304 28.58 35.69 -23.18
C LEU A 304 28.23 36.23 -24.57
N ILE A 305 27.05 36.83 -24.74
CA ILE A 305 26.62 37.47 -26.00
C ILE A 305 27.63 38.56 -26.41
N ARG A 306 28.06 39.39 -25.45
CA ARG A 306 28.98 40.51 -25.68
C ARG A 306 30.38 40.08 -26.08
N THR A 307 30.91 39.02 -25.47
CA THR A 307 32.29 38.51 -25.70
C THR A 307 32.38 37.44 -26.79
N LYS A 308 31.25 36.96 -27.31
CA LYS A 308 31.16 35.87 -28.31
C LYS A 308 31.95 34.61 -27.92
N GLY A 309 32.03 34.31 -26.62
CA GLY A 309 32.75 33.15 -26.09
C GLY A 309 34.28 33.17 -26.16
N ARG A 310 34.90 34.22 -26.72
CA ARG A 310 36.35 34.24 -27.04
C ARG A 310 37.27 34.80 -25.94
N ALA A 311 36.72 35.33 -24.85
CA ALA A 311 37.48 35.90 -23.75
C ALA A 311 37.48 34.97 -22.53
N LEU A 312 38.52 34.98 -21.70
CA LEU A 312 38.59 34.14 -20.49
C LEU A 312 37.43 34.43 -19.51
N ALA A 313 36.86 35.64 -19.53
CA ALA A 313 35.65 36.00 -18.78
C ALA A 313 34.38 35.25 -19.24
N ALA A 314 34.34 34.75 -20.47
CA ALA A 314 33.23 33.91 -20.94
C ALA A 314 33.19 32.57 -20.19
N LEU A 315 34.36 32.04 -19.76
CA LEU A 315 34.40 30.81 -18.96
C LEU A 315 33.74 31.02 -17.58
N GLY A 316 34.06 32.13 -16.90
CA GLY A 316 33.42 32.51 -15.65
C GLY A 316 31.91 32.72 -15.79
N ALA A 317 31.48 33.38 -16.85
CA ALA A 317 30.05 33.58 -17.14
C ALA A 317 29.31 32.27 -17.49
N LEU A 318 29.99 31.31 -18.14
CA LEU A 318 29.44 29.97 -18.38
C LEU A 318 29.28 29.19 -17.07
N ILE A 319 30.28 29.20 -16.19
CA ILE A 319 30.20 28.56 -14.85
C ILE A 319 29.04 29.17 -14.04
N MET A 320 28.89 30.50 -14.06
CA MET A 320 27.83 31.22 -13.33
C MET A 320 26.40 30.96 -13.86
N LEU A 321 26.26 30.49 -15.10
CA LEU A 321 24.98 30.02 -15.65
C LEU A 321 24.74 28.54 -15.34
N CYS A 322 25.76 27.70 -15.55
CA CYS A 322 25.63 26.26 -15.33
C CYS A 322 25.51 25.90 -13.83
N SER A 323 25.98 26.76 -12.92
CA SER A 323 25.81 26.59 -11.47
C SER A 323 24.34 26.56 -11.03
N LEU A 324 23.41 27.17 -11.80
CA LEU A 324 21.96 27.09 -11.56
C LEU A 324 21.41 25.66 -11.67
N ALA A 325 22.09 24.79 -12.41
CA ALA A 325 21.69 23.40 -12.62
C ALA A 325 22.36 22.42 -11.63
N LEU A 326 23.19 22.89 -10.68
CA LEU A 326 23.82 22.02 -9.68
C LEU A 326 22.78 21.28 -8.83
N ASP A 327 21.80 22.00 -8.28
CA ASP A 327 20.78 21.43 -7.39
C ASP A 327 19.95 20.30 -8.04
N PRO A 328 19.32 20.48 -9.22
CA PRO A 328 18.54 19.40 -9.84
C PRO A 328 19.42 18.23 -10.28
N PHE A 329 20.68 18.47 -10.69
CA PHE A 329 21.61 17.37 -11.00
C PHE A 329 21.92 16.56 -9.73
N PHE A 330 22.27 17.21 -8.61
CA PHE A 330 22.50 16.50 -7.34
C PHE A 330 21.27 15.73 -6.83
N GLN A 331 20.06 16.26 -7.03
CA GLN A 331 18.82 15.58 -6.65
C GLN A 331 18.48 14.36 -7.53
N GLN A 332 19.00 14.28 -8.76
CA GLN A 332 18.80 13.14 -9.68
C GLN A 332 19.88 12.05 -9.57
N VAL A 333 20.89 12.22 -8.70
CA VAL A 333 21.96 11.23 -8.49
C VAL A 333 21.45 9.96 -7.80
N VAL A 334 20.41 10.04 -6.98
CA VAL A 334 19.87 8.91 -6.22
C VAL A 334 18.49 8.53 -6.73
N ASP A 335 18.27 7.23 -6.89
CA ASP A 335 16.96 6.62 -7.09
C ASP A 335 16.73 5.52 -6.04
N PHE A 336 15.46 5.18 -5.79
CA PHE A 336 15.05 4.26 -4.74
C PHE A 336 14.23 3.06 -5.27
N PRO A 337 14.81 2.21 -6.16
CA PRO A 337 14.12 1.03 -6.64
C PRO A 337 13.77 0.06 -5.49
N GLU A 338 12.50 -0.34 -5.45
CA GLU A 338 12.04 -1.41 -4.56
C GLU A 338 12.51 -2.77 -5.08
N ARG A 339 13.05 -3.60 -4.19
CA ARG A 339 13.44 -4.99 -4.47
C ARG A 339 12.79 -5.90 -3.43
N TRP A 340 12.43 -7.12 -3.82
CA TRP A 340 11.99 -8.14 -2.86
C TRP A 340 13.20 -8.68 -2.09
N THR A 341 13.15 -8.66 -0.75
CA THR A 341 14.18 -9.21 0.12
C THR A 341 13.60 -10.24 1.08
N LEU A 342 14.41 -11.25 1.41
CA LEU A 342 14.07 -12.26 2.41
C LEU A 342 14.16 -11.63 3.80
N GLN A 343 13.07 -11.69 4.56
CA GLN A 343 13.03 -11.18 5.92
C GLN A 343 13.43 -12.24 6.96
N ASN A 344 13.91 -11.78 8.11
CA ASN A 344 14.30 -12.66 9.24
C ASN A 344 13.11 -13.29 9.97
N VAL A 345 11.87 -12.99 9.58
CA VAL A 345 10.66 -13.60 10.13
C VAL A 345 10.26 -14.78 9.24
N THR A 346 10.16 -15.98 9.81
CA THR A 346 9.65 -17.15 9.09
C THR A 346 8.14 -17.07 8.88
N SER A 347 7.67 -17.45 7.70
CA SER A 347 6.27 -17.81 7.50
C SER A 347 6.03 -19.26 7.96
N ALA A 348 4.78 -19.68 8.12
CA ALA A 348 4.44 -21.02 8.62
C ALA A 348 3.13 -21.55 7.99
N ILE A 349 3.12 -22.82 7.59
CA ILE A 349 1.96 -23.49 6.96
C ILE A 349 1.73 -24.88 7.60
N PRO A 350 0.49 -25.31 7.85
CA PRO A 350 0.25 -26.60 8.49
C PRO A 350 0.32 -27.80 7.53
N LYS A 351 0.96 -28.87 8.00
CA LYS A 351 0.88 -30.26 7.50
C LYS A 351 0.36 -31.18 8.62
N VAL A 352 0.04 -32.43 8.27
CA VAL A 352 -0.33 -33.49 9.21
C VAL A 352 0.45 -34.77 8.88
N PHE A 353 0.94 -35.47 9.91
CA PHE A 353 1.40 -36.86 9.79
C PHE A 353 0.29 -37.84 10.21
N GLU A 354 -0.21 -37.67 11.43
CA GLU A 354 -1.28 -38.48 12.02
C GLU A 354 -2.52 -37.62 12.29
N TYR A 355 -3.70 -38.04 11.80
CA TYR A 355 -4.96 -37.35 12.11
C TYR A 355 -5.64 -38.00 13.32
N ALA A 356 -5.37 -37.43 14.50
CA ALA A 356 -5.95 -37.82 15.78
C ALA A 356 -6.79 -36.66 16.37
N PRO A 357 -8.09 -36.58 16.05
CA PRO A 357 -8.99 -35.57 16.62
C PRO A 357 -9.22 -35.78 18.13
N LEU A 358 -9.77 -34.76 18.80
CA LEU A 358 -10.18 -34.88 20.20
C LEU A 358 -11.45 -35.75 20.32
N TYR A 359 -11.24 -37.05 20.51
CA TYR A 359 -12.31 -38.00 20.78
C TYR A 359 -12.86 -37.85 22.22
N THR A 360 -14.18 -37.85 22.34
CA THR A 360 -14.90 -37.92 23.62
C THR A 360 -15.94 -39.03 23.51
N PRO A 361 -15.78 -40.17 24.22
CA PRO A 361 -16.69 -41.30 24.08
C PRO A 361 -18.09 -40.95 24.60
N GLU A 362 -19.11 -41.30 23.80
CA GLU A 362 -20.51 -41.25 24.20
C GLU A 362 -20.95 -42.65 24.65
N PHE A 363 -21.85 -42.72 25.63
CA PHE A 363 -22.30 -44.01 26.21
C PHE A 363 -23.82 -44.12 26.16
N TYR A 364 -24.32 -45.22 25.59
CA TYR A 364 -25.73 -45.57 25.52
C TYR A 364 -25.93 -46.92 26.20
N HIS A 365 -26.85 -47.02 27.17
CA HIS A 365 -27.00 -48.19 28.04
C HIS A 365 -25.71 -48.71 28.73
N HIS A 366 -24.74 -47.81 28.97
CA HIS A 366 -23.37 -48.07 29.45
C HIS A 366 -22.41 -48.71 28.43
N GLU A 367 -22.85 -48.96 27.20
CA GLU A 367 -21.98 -49.35 26.08
C GLU A 367 -21.45 -48.11 25.36
N GLU A 368 -20.16 -48.10 25.00
CA GLU A 368 -19.55 -47.02 24.23
C GLU A 368 -20.12 -46.99 22.80
N GLN A 369 -20.50 -45.81 22.33
CA GLN A 369 -21.04 -45.59 21.00
C GLN A 369 -20.05 -44.77 20.17
N ALA A 370 -19.84 -45.18 18.92
CA ALA A 370 -19.15 -44.35 17.95
C ALA A 370 -19.94 -43.04 17.74
N SER A 371 -19.23 -41.91 17.62
CA SER A 371 -19.82 -40.57 17.51
C SER A 371 -19.15 -39.81 16.37
N PRO A 372 -19.91 -39.15 15.49
CA PRO A 372 -19.36 -38.56 14.27
C PRO A 372 -18.31 -37.48 14.57
N ASP A 373 -17.17 -37.53 13.86
CA ASP A 373 -16.08 -36.56 14.02
C ASP A 373 -16.64 -35.13 13.91
N ARG A 374 -16.56 -34.36 15.01
CA ARG A 374 -17.20 -33.04 15.10
C ARG A 374 -16.62 -32.01 14.11
N SER A 375 -15.37 -32.15 13.70
CA SER A 375 -14.71 -31.24 12.77
C SER A 375 -14.98 -31.65 11.33
N MET A 376 -14.86 -32.93 11.01
CA MET A 376 -15.08 -33.46 9.67
C MET A 376 -16.57 -33.47 9.30
N SER A 377 -17.46 -33.79 10.25
CA SER A 377 -18.91 -33.90 9.99
C SER A 377 -19.57 -32.60 9.59
N VAL A 378 -19.09 -31.44 10.06
CA VAL A 378 -19.60 -30.14 9.59
C VAL A 378 -19.33 -29.99 8.09
N VAL A 379 -18.08 -30.19 7.67
CA VAL A 379 -17.67 -30.04 6.27
C VAL A 379 -18.31 -31.10 5.38
N ILE A 380 -18.28 -32.39 5.75
CA ILE A 380 -18.93 -33.45 4.97
C ILE A 380 -20.42 -33.13 4.75
N ARG A 381 -21.14 -32.68 5.79
CA ARG A 381 -22.57 -32.38 5.68
C ARG A 381 -22.87 -31.18 4.76
N ASP A 382 -22.02 -30.16 4.72
CA ASP A 382 -22.19 -29.04 3.79
C ASP A 382 -22.04 -29.47 2.32
N PHE A 383 -21.26 -30.53 2.04
CA PHE A 383 -21.13 -31.14 0.71
C PHE A 383 -22.20 -32.20 0.40
N LEU A 384 -22.64 -33.00 1.37
CA LEU A 384 -23.69 -34.01 1.14
C LEU A 384 -25.09 -33.39 1.00
N TYR A 385 -25.35 -32.27 1.67
CA TYR A 385 -26.66 -31.62 1.70
C TYR A 385 -26.70 -30.22 1.07
N GLY A 386 -25.69 -29.87 0.26
CA GLY A 386 -25.57 -28.56 -0.37
C GLY A 386 -24.37 -28.46 -1.31
N ASN A 387 -24.06 -27.25 -1.78
CA ASN A 387 -22.96 -26.99 -2.72
C ASN A 387 -21.58 -26.87 -2.02
N GLY A 388 -21.39 -27.50 -0.86
CA GLY A 388 -20.14 -27.48 -0.11
C GLY A 388 -19.69 -26.09 0.36
N THR A 389 -18.46 -26.04 0.86
CA THR A 389 -17.80 -24.79 1.28
C THR A 389 -17.58 -23.83 0.10
N GLN A 390 -17.68 -22.53 0.39
CA GLN A 390 -17.50 -21.44 -0.57
C GLN A 390 -16.32 -20.56 -0.13
N PRO A 391 -15.42 -20.16 -1.04
CA PRO A 391 -14.21 -19.43 -0.68
C PRO A 391 -14.53 -18.02 -0.18
N VAL A 392 -14.10 -17.70 1.04
CA VAL A 392 -14.36 -16.40 1.65
C VAL A 392 -13.42 -15.34 1.08
N THR A 393 -13.97 -14.34 0.38
CA THR A 393 -13.20 -13.21 -0.16
C THR A 393 -12.55 -12.38 0.95
N PHE A 394 -11.26 -12.09 0.82
CA PHE A 394 -10.49 -11.27 1.75
C PHE A 394 -9.55 -10.32 0.98
N GLY A 395 -9.82 -9.02 1.05
CA GLY A 395 -9.12 -8.02 0.25
C GLY A 395 -9.33 -8.27 -1.25
N ASN A 396 -8.23 -8.48 -1.99
CA ASN A 396 -8.23 -8.79 -3.43
C ASN A 396 -8.06 -10.29 -3.72
N GLY A 397 -8.19 -11.16 -2.71
CA GLY A 397 -8.01 -12.60 -2.84
C GLY A 397 -9.01 -13.41 -2.01
N THR A 398 -8.69 -14.67 -1.76
CA THR A 398 -9.48 -15.60 -0.95
C THR A 398 -8.74 -15.95 0.33
N ARG A 399 -9.45 -15.91 1.46
CA ARG A 399 -8.94 -16.36 2.75
C ARG A 399 -8.58 -17.86 2.66
N PRO A 400 -7.43 -18.30 3.21
CA PRO A 400 -7.15 -19.72 3.39
C PRO A 400 -8.08 -20.35 4.42
N ASP A 401 -8.61 -21.53 4.12
CA ASP A 401 -9.38 -22.36 5.06
C ASP A 401 -8.50 -23.14 6.06
N ILE A 402 -7.21 -22.79 6.15
CA ILE A 402 -6.21 -23.39 7.05
C ILE A 402 -5.52 -22.31 7.91
N PRO A 403 -5.03 -22.66 9.11
CA PRO A 403 -4.32 -21.73 9.98
C PRO A 403 -2.85 -21.53 9.53
N LEU A 404 -2.63 -20.85 8.41
CA LEU A 404 -1.29 -20.40 8.00
C LEU A 404 -0.91 -19.05 8.63
N SER A 405 0.40 -18.76 8.66
CA SER A 405 0.96 -17.48 9.08
C SER A 405 1.90 -16.94 8.00
N CYS A 406 1.55 -15.79 7.41
CA CYS A 406 2.42 -15.04 6.52
C CYS A 406 2.54 -13.60 7.09
N PRO A 407 3.71 -13.20 7.62
CA PRO A 407 3.90 -11.89 8.24
C PRO A 407 4.16 -10.75 7.22
N THR A 408 4.11 -11.06 5.92
CA THR A 408 4.46 -10.17 4.81
C THR A 408 3.39 -10.26 3.71
N SER A 409 3.52 -9.44 2.66
CA SER A 409 2.64 -9.55 1.48
C SER A 409 2.95 -10.76 0.60
N ASN A 410 4.18 -11.29 0.62
CA ASN A 410 4.57 -12.45 -0.17
C ASN A 410 5.27 -13.51 0.70
N CYS A 411 4.82 -14.77 0.62
CA CYS A 411 5.41 -15.92 1.31
C CYS A 411 5.45 -17.16 0.41
N THR A 412 6.55 -17.90 0.49
CA THR A 412 6.74 -19.19 -0.22
C THR A 412 7.20 -20.26 0.76
N TRP A 413 6.58 -21.43 0.71
CA TRP A 413 7.03 -22.60 1.46
C TRP A 413 7.82 -23.56 0.55
N PRO A 414 8.74 -24.37 1.10
CA PRO A 414 9.25 -25.51 0.35
C PRO A 414 8.09 -26.47 0.03
N GLU A 415 8.30 -27.39 -0.92
CA GLU A 415 7.40 -28.53 -1.11
C GLU A 415 7.39 -29.38 0.18
N TYR A 416 6.21 -29.83 0.61
CA TYR A 416 6.04 -30.68 1.79
C TYR A 416 4.94 -31.72 1.60
N GLU A 417 5.12 -32.87 2.26
CA GLU A 417 4.18 -33.98 2.26
C GLU A 417 3.24 -33.89 3.48
N THR A 418 1.93 -34.07 3.25
CA THR A 418 0.89 -34.09 4.29
C THR A 418 -0.09 -35.24 4.07
N LEU A 419 -0.56 -35.85 5.16
CA LEU A 419 -1.76 -36.68 5.14
C LEU A 419 -2.94 -35.85 4.62
N ALA A 420 -3.74 -36.47 3.75
CA ALA A 420 -4.83 -35.85 3.02
C ALA A 420 -5.96 -36.87 2.76
N VAL A 421 -7.06 -36.37 2.20
CA VAL A 421 -8.12 -37.18 1.58
C VAL A 421 -8.08 -36.97 0.09
N CYS A 422 -8.12 -38.06 -0.66
CA CYS A 422 -8.08 -38.08 -2.11
C CYS A 422 -9.41 -38.62 -2.65
N SER A 423 -9.79 -38.14 -3.83
CA SER A 423 -11.02 -38.55 -4.52
C SER A 423 -10.69 -39.20 -5.86
N ARG A 424 -11.52 -40.17 -6.25
CA ARG A 424 -11.62 -40.68 -7.62
C ARG A 424 -13.09 -40.83 -7.94
N CYS A 425 -13.49 -40.40 -9.14
CA CYS A 425 -14.80 -40.70 -9.70
C CYS A 425 -14.61 -41.09 -11.17
N GLU A 426 -15.32 -42.12 -11.63
CA GLU A 426 -15.33 -42.58 -13.01
C GLU A 426 -16.77 -42.93 -13.41
N GLU A 427 -17.14 -42.69 -14.67
CA GLU A 427 -18.41 -43.21 -15.19
C GLU A 427 -18.26 -44.71 -15.47
N VAL A 428 -19.19 -45.50 -14.91
CA VAL A 428 -19.18 -46.97 -14.98
C VAL A 428 -20.45 -47.56 -15.60
N SER A 429 -21.27 -46.72 -16.24
CA SER A 429 -22.49 -47.11 -16.99
C SER A 429 -22.23 -48.34 -17.89
N ASP A 430 -21.16 -48.33 -18.68
CA ASP A 430 -20.77 -49.41 -19.60
C ASP A 430 -20.21 -50.69 -18.91
N ARG A 431 -19.96 -50.66 -17.59
CA ARG A 431 -19.37 -51.77 -16.82
C ARG A 431 -20.41 -52.56 -16.02
N LEU A 432 -21.68 -52.18 -16.09
CA LEU A 432 -22.78 -52.70 -15.27
C LEU A 432 -23.89 -53.27 -16.17
N ASP A 433 -24.55 -54.34 -15.72
CA ASP A 433 -25.75 -54.87 -16.39
C ASP A 433 -26.97 -54.01 -16.05
N ILE A 434 -27.10 -52.90 -16.77
CA ILE A 434 -28.18 -51.91 -16.62
C ILE A 434 -29.22 -52.16 -17.71
N THR A 435 -30.40 -52.64 -17.32
CA THR A 435 -31.47 -53.03 -18.25
C THR A 435 -32.81 -52.39 -17.90
N HIS A 436 -33.50 -51.87 -18.91
CA HIS A 436 -34.84 -51.30 -18.73
C HIS A 436 -35.88 -52.42 -18.59
N SER A 437 -36.75 -52.34 -17.58
CA SER A 437 -37.83 -53.31 -17.34
C SER A 437 -38.95 -52.71 -16.51
N CYS A 438 -40.12 -53.35 -16.53
CA CYS A 438 -41.25 -53.07 -15.65
C CYS A 438 -41.49 -54.30 -14.78
N LEU A 439 -41.22 -54.19 -13.48
CA LEU A 439 -41.23 -55.31 -12.53
C LEU A 439 -42.13 -54.99 -11.34
N ASN A 440 -42.82 -55.99 -10.79
CA ASN A 440 -43.52 -55.85 -9.52
C ASN A 440 -42.53 -56.18 -8.39
N THR A 441 -42.15 -55.18 -7.61
CA THR A 441 -41.01 -55.26 -6.68
C THR A 441 -41.26 -54.44 -5.41
N THR A 442 -40.41 -54.63 -4.39
CA THR A 442 -40.37 -53.78 -3.18
C THR A 442 -39.96 -52.36 -3.54
N ILE A 443 -40.75 -51.37 -3.15
CA ILE A 443 -40.48 -49.94 -3.38
C ILE A 443 -39.64 -49.43 -2.21
N ASP A 444 -38.39 -49.91 -2.13
CA ASP A 444 -37.47 -49.62 -1.02
C ASP A 444 -37.03 -48.15 -0.95
N TRP A 445 -37.22 -47.39 -2.05
CA TRP A 445 -36.63 -46.08 -2.31
C TRP A 445 -37.58 -44.89 -2.15
N SER A 446 -38.90 -45.10 -2.08
CA SER A 446 -39.91 -44.04 -2.04
C SER A 446 -39.74 -43.10 -0.85
N ALA A 447 -39.93 -41.79 -1.06
CA ALA A 447 -39.92 -40.79 0.02
C ALA A 447 -41.25 -40.72 0.79
N SER A 448 -42.33 -41.34 0.29
CA SER A 448 -43.63 -41.38 0.99
C SER A 448 -43.65 -42.41 2.13
N TRP A 449 -42.74 -43.38 2.14
CA TRP A 449 -42.61 -44.37 3.20
C TRP A 449 -41.76 -43.81 4.36
N THR A 450 -42.34 -43.81 5.57
CA THR A 450 -41.76 -43.18 6.76
C THR A 450 -41.75 -44.06 8.02
N GLY A 451 -42.28 -45.28 7.95
CA GLY A 451 -42.48 -46.14 9.13
C GLY A 451 -41.24 -46.93 9.57
N PRO A 452 -41.23 -47.52 10.78
CA PRO A 452 -40.24 -48.50 11.17
C PRO A 452 -40.39 -49.80 10.37
N LEU A 453 -39.28 -50.40 9.92
CA LEU A 453 -39.26 -51.65 9.15
C LEU A 453 -39.91 -52.84 9.87
N SER A 454 -40.00 -52.80 11.20
CA SER A 454 -40.65 -53.82 12.04
C SER A 454 -42.18 -53.74 12.05
N ASN A 455 -42.76 -52.58 11.71
CA ASN A 455 -44.20 -52.31 11.77
C ASN A 455 -44.79 -52.18 10.37
N ASP A 456 -44.12 -51.39 9.51
CA ASP A 456 -44.56 -50.99 8.18
C ASP A 456 -43.50 -51.42 7.15
N PRO A 457 -43.49 -52.67 6.68
CA PRO A 457 -42.53 -53.13 5.67
C PRO A 457 -42.73 -52.37 4.34
N TYR A 458 -41.69 -52.37 3.49
CA TYR A 458 -41.75 -51.67 2.20
C TYR A 458 -42.95 -52.12 1.35
N PRO A 459 -43.70 -51.18 0.73
CA PRO A 459 -44.82 -51.52 -0.13
C PRO A 459 -44.33 -52.18 -1.42
N ASN A 460 -45.09 -53.14 -1.95
CA ASN A 460 -44.83 -53.76 -3.24
C ASN A 460 -45.69 -53.10 -4.34
N GLY A 461 -45.12 -52.91 -5.52
CA GLY A 461 -45.86 -52.41 -6.68
C GLY A 461 -45.11 -52.52 -8.00
N THR A 462 -45.82 -52.27 -9.09
CA THR A 462 -45.24 -52.23 -10.44
C THR A 462 -44.40 -50.97 -10.60
N VAL A 463 -43.12 -51.14 -10.92
CA VAL A 463 -42.16 -50.06 -11.14
C VAL A 463 -41.49 -50.25 -12.49
N CYS A 464 -41.47 -49.21 -13.32
CA CYS A 464 -40.83 -49.19 -14.63
C CYS A 464 -39.54 -48.35 -14.59
N GLY A 465 -38.45 -48.84 -15.16
CA GLY A 465 -37.20 -48.10 -15.27
C GLY A 465 -35.99 -48.99 -15.49
N TYR A 466 -34.80 -48.44 -15.24
CA TYR A 466 -33.53 -49.15 -15.38
C TYR A 466 -33.13 -49.83 -14.07
N PHE A 467 -32.95 -51.14 -14.13
CA PHE A 467 -32.52 -51.99 -13.03
C PHE A 467 -31.08 -52.45 -13.26
N LEU A 468 -30.31 -52.52 -12.18
CA LEU A 468 -29.04 -53.25 -12.12
C LEU A 468 -29.34 -54.74 -11.90
N ASN A 469 -28.79 -55.59 -12.75
CA ASN A 469 -28.97 -57.05 -12.75
C ASN A 469 -30.47 -57.44 -12.75
N ALA A 470 -31.27 -56.95 -13.71
CA ALA A 470 -32.73 -57.11 -13.73
C ALA A 470 -33.23 -58.57 -13.70
N THR A 471 -32.39 -59.53 -14.09
CA THR A 471 -32.68 -60.98 -14.09
C THR A 471 -32.25 -61.73 -12.81
N SER A 472 -31.74 -61.00 -11.80
CA SER A 472 -31.36 -61.57 -10.50
C SER A 472 -32.58 -61.77 -9.57
N GLU A 473 -32.36 -62.49 -8.46
CA GLU A 473 -33.39 -62.71 -7.42
C GLU A 473 -33.75 -61.42 -6.64
N SER A 474 -32.93 -60.37 -6.73
CA SER A 474 -33.09 -59.09 -6.03
C SER A 474 -32.68 -57.89 -6.93
N PRO A 475 -33.45 -57.59 -8.00
CA PRO A 475 -33.08 -56.57 -8.98
C PRO A 475 -33.16 -55.16 -8.37
N THR A 476 -32.08 -54.38 -8.49
CA THR A 476 -31.98 -53.06 -7.84
C THR A 476 -32.31 -51.94 -8.83
N LEU A 477 -33.40 -51.20 -8.61
CA LEU A 477 -33.76 -50.05 -9.46
C LEU A 477 -32.74 -48.93 -9.31
N LEU A 478 -32.16 -48.45 -10.42
CA LEU A 478 -31.23 -47.32 -10.45
C LEU A 478 -31.96 -45.98 -10.69
N SER A 479 -32.90 -45.97 -11.62
CA SER A 479 -33.82 -44.86 -11.88
C SER A 479 -35.07 -45.39 -12.60
N GLY A 480 -36.24 -44.87 -12.25
CA GLY A 480 -37.54 -45.36 -12.69
C GLY A 480 -38.68 -44.74 -11.90
N TYR A 481 -39.90 -45.17 -12.16
CA TYR A 481 -41.11 -44.60 -11.58
C TYR A 481 -42.16 -45.67 -11.24
N ILE A 482 -42.99 -45.37 -10.22
CA ILE A 482 -44.11 -46.23 -9.81
C ILE A 482 -45.23 -46.10 -10.86
N VAL A 483 -45.79 -47.21 -11.32
CA VAL A 483 -46.95 -47.20 -12.22
C VAL A 483 -48.23 -47.10 -11.38
N ALA A 484 -48.98 -46.00 -11.48
CA ALA A 484 -50.25 -45.87 -10.78
C ALA A 484 -51.33 -46.75 -11.44
N ASN A 485 -52.11 -47.45 -10.63
CA ASN A 485 -53.17 -48.37 -11.09
C ASN A 485 -54.50 -47.66 -11.45
N ASP A 486 -54.55 -46.33 -11.47
CA ASP A 486 -55.83 -45.61 -11.49
C ASP A 486 -56.41 -45.46 -12.90
N SER A 487 -57.63 -45.99 -13.10
CA SER A 487 -58.19 -46.37 -14.41
C SER A 487 -58.69 -45.23 -15.31
N SER A 488 -58.28 -43.98 -15.05
CA SER A 488 -58.79 -42.78 -15.75
C SER A 488 -57.80 -42.13 -16.71
N HIS A 489 -56.50 -42.15 -16.40
CA HIS A 489 -55.39 -41.78 -17.30
C HIS A 489 -54.12 -42.50 -16.86
N ASN A 490 -53.16 -42.69 -17.78
CA ASN A 490 -51.80 -43.13 -17.42
C ASN A 490 -51.12 -42.02 -16.60
N ALA A 491 -51.27 -42.08 -15.29
CA ALA A 491 -50.55 -41.23 -14.35
C ALA A 491 -49.28 -41.97 -13.92
N ASP A 492 -48.13 -41.54 -14.45
CA ASP A 492 -46.85 -41.97 -13.92
C ASP A 492 -46.74 -41.44 -12.47
N GLY A 493 -46.33 -42.31 -11.53
CA GLY A 493 -46.27 -42.02 -10.09
C GLY A 493 -44.96 -41.36 -9.67
N GLU A 494 -44.59 -41.52 -8.39
CA GLU A 494 -43.28 -41.04 -7.89
C GLU A 494 -42.12 -41.57 -8.75
N ALA A 495 -41.15 -40.70 -9.05
CA ALA A 495 -39.98 -41.01 -9.88
C ALA A 495 -38.67 -40.89 -9.09
N LEU A 496 -37.80 -41.90 -9.22
CA LEU A 496 -36.45 -41.96 -8.67
C LEU A 496 -35.45 -41.26 -9.59
N LEU A 497 -35.01 -40.06 -9.20
CA LEU A 497 -34.09 -39.21 -9.98
C LEU A 497 -32.61 -39.50 -9.68
N VAL A 498 -32.31 -39.91 -8.44
CA VAL A 498 -30.96 -40.31 -7.99
C VAL A 498 -31.08 -41.47 -7.02
N ARG A 499 -30.24 -42.48 -7.19
CA ARG A 499 -29.99 -43.51 -6.17
C ARG A 499 -28.49 -43.58 -5.88
N THR A 500 -28.13 -43.48 -4.60
CA THR A 500 -26.78 -43.80 -4.14
C THR A 500 -26.75 -45.19 -3.53
N ILE A 501 -25.73 -45.98 -3.89
CA ILE A 501 -25.56 -47.37 -3.47
C ILE A 501 -24.13 -47.51 -2.94
N PRO A 502 -23.90 -47.57 -1.62
CA PRO A 502 -22.59 -47.94 -1.11
C PRO A 502 -22.22 -49.34 -1.59
N LEU A 503 -20.96 -49.59 -1.94
CA LEU A 503 -20.50 -50.91 -2.37
C LEU A 503 -20.22 -51.87 -1.17
N THR A 504 -20.79 -51.55 -0.01
CA THR A 504 -20.82 -52.36 1.21
C THR A 504 -22.25 -52.40 1.75
N ASP A 505 -22.69 -53.53 2.29
CA ASP A 505 -23.97 -53.63 2.99
C ASP A 505 -24.04 -52.63 4.17
N PHE A 506 -25.20 -52.00 4.34
CA PHE A 506 -25.40 -50.92 5.31
C PHE A 506 -25.24 -51.39 6.76
N ASN A 507 -25.76 -52.58 7.10
CA ASN A 507 -25.80 -53.07 8.47
C ASN A 507 -24.55 -53.88 8.85
N THR A 508 -24.10 -54.77 7.97
CA THR A 508 -23.02 -55.73 8.24
C THR A 508 -21.65 -55.26 7.74
N LYS A 509 -21.60 -54.19 6.94
CA LYS A 509 -20.42 -53.71 6.22
C LYS A 509 -19.76 -54.73 5.31
N MET A 510 -20.41 -55.85 4.96
CA MET A 510 -19.85 -56.82 4.02
C MET A 510 -19.76 -56.24 2.60
N PRO A 511 -18.71 -56.54 1.81
CA PRO A 511 -18.56 -56.01 0.46
C PRO A 511 -19.64 -56.56 -0.47
N LEU A 512 -20.28 -55.67 -1.23
CA LEU A 512 -21.23 -56.02 -2.28
C LEU A 512 -20.48 -56.24 -3.61
N TYR A 513 -21.14 -56.89 -4.57
CA TYR A 513 -20.61 -57.10 -5.94
C TYR A 513 -19.20 -57.75 -5.99
N GLY A 514 -18.91 -58.64 -5.03
CA GLY A 514 -17.68 -59.41 -4.95
C GLY A 514 -16.62 -58.77 -4.04
N ASN A 515 -15.88 -57.78 -4.55
CA ASN A 515 -14.76 -57.15 -3.84
C ASN A 515 -15.05 -55.73 -3.31
N GLY A 516 -16.32 -55.31 -3.27
CA GLY A 516 -16.74 -54.02 -2.71
C GLY A 516 -16.33 -52.78 -3.52
N SER A 517 -15.97 -52.95 -4.79
CA SER A 517 -15.56 -51.89 -5.72
C SER A 517 -15.67 -52.40 -7.16
N VAL A 518 -16.01 -51.53 -8.13
CA VAL A 518 -16.20 -51.94 -9.55
C VAL A 518 -15.02 -51.49 -10.41
N ALA A 519 -14.58 -50.25 -10.28
CA ALA A 519 -13.43 -49.62 -10.92
C ALA A 519 -12.22 -49.53 -9.96
N PHE A 520 -12.45 -49.16 -8.70
CA PHE A 520 -11.39 -48.78 -7.75
C PHE A 520 -10.86 -49.94 -6.90
N ARG A 521 -10.93 -51.17 -7.43
CA ARG A 521 -10.61 -52.46 -6.76
C ARG A 521 -9.22 -52.54 -6.14
N ASN A 522 -8.30 -51.69 -6.55
CA ASN A 522 -6.93 -51.61 -6.03
C ASN A 522 -6.78 -50.64 -4.85
N ILE A 523 -7.74 -49.75 -4.59
CA ILE A 523 -7.70 -48.80 -3.46
C ILE A 523 -7.97 -49.56 -2.15
N ARG A 524 -7.02 -49.49 -1.23
CA ARG A 524 -7.14 -50.18 0.06
C ARG A 524 -7.96 -49.36 1.05
N TYR A 525 -9.00 -49.98 1.59
CA TYR A 525 -9.84 -49.43 2.66
C TYR A 525 -10.37 -48.01 2.35
N PRO A 526 -11.17 -47.82 1.28
CA PRO A 526 -11.82 -46.54 1.01
C PRO A 526 -12.71 -46.13 2.19
N LEU A 527 -12.73 -44.82 2.46
CA LEU A 527 -13.56 -44.16 3.47
C LEU A 527 -15.01 -44.02 3.00
N LEU A 528 -15.20 -43.99 1.68
CA LEU A 528 -16.45 -44.14 0.94
C LEU A 528 -16.09 -44.83 -0.39
N ASP A 529 -16.85 -45.85 -0.80
CA ASP A 529 -16.92 -46.30 -2.19
C ASP A 529 -18.40 -46.59 -2.51
N ALA A 530 -18.93 -45.90 -3.52
CA ALA A 530 -20.36 -45.92 -3.83
C ALA A 530 -20.64 -45.64 -5.31
N LEU A 531 -21.67 -46.31 -5.83
CA LEU A 531 -22.30 -45.96 -7.09
C LEU A 531 -23.34 -44.85 -6.87
N VAL A 532 -23.37 -43.89 -7.80
CA VAL A 532 -24.35 -42.81 -7.87
C VAL A 532 -24.98 -42.88 -9.26
N ALA A 533 -26.20 -43.42 -9.32
CA ALA A 533 -27.02 -43.44 -10.53
C ALA A 533 -27.91 -42.19 -10.56
N SER A 534 -27.96 -41.49 -11.69
CA SER A 534 -28.75 -40.27 -11.84
C SER A 534 -29.40 -40.10 -13.21
N ALA A 535 -30.66 -39.65 -13.20
CA ALA A 535 -31.43 -39.26 -14.37
C ALA A 535 -30.96 -37.91 -14.93
N THR A 536 -30.62 -37.88 -16.22
CA THR A 536 -29.93 -36.75 -16.89
C THR A 536 -30.79 -35.50 -17.12
N GLY A 537 -32.11 -35.66 -17.16
CA GLY A 537 -33.08 -34.59 -17.46
C GLY A 537 -34.20 -34.48 -16.43
N GLY A 538 -33.93 -34.81 -15.17
CA GLY A 538 -34.93 -34.79 -14.09
C GLY A 538 -36.07 -35.78 -14.28
N SER A 539 -37.22 -35.53 -13.66
CA SER A 539 -38.43 -36.37 -13.73
C SER A 539 -38.82 -36.75 -15.15
N ASP A 540 -38.76 -35.78 -16.06
CA ASP A 540 -39.24 -35.94 -17.42
C ASP A 540 -38.35 -36.90 -18.23
N SER A 541 -37.06 -37.03 -17.89
CA SER A 541 -36.19 -38.05 -18.47
C SER A 541 -36.54 -39.46 -17.99
N VAL A 542 -36.93 -39.60 -16.71
CA VAL A 542 -37.34 -40.88 -16.11
C VAL A 542 -38.63 -41.39 -16.75
N TYR A 543 -39.66 -40.54 -16.89
CA TYR A 543 -40.92 -40.91 -17.53
C TYR A 543 -40.77 -41.20 -19.04
N ARG A 544 -39.77 -40.62 -19.71
CA ARG A 544 -39.43 -40.95 -21.11
C ARG A 544 -38.63 -42.24 -21.26
N GLY A 545 -38.19 -42.88 -20.17
CA GLY A 545 -37.35 -44.07 -20.21
C GLY A 545 -35.92 -43.79 -20.70
N GLU A 546 -35.39 -42.59 -20.47
CA GLU A 546 -33.99 -42.27 -20.75
C GLU A 546 -33.06 -42.95 -19.72
N ALA A 547 -31.90 -43.46 -20.17
CA ALA A 547 -30.99 -44.20 -19.31
C ALA A 547 -30.31 -43.29 -18.28
N PRO A 548 -30.22 -43.70 -16.99
CA PRO A 548 -29.45 -42.97 -16.00
C PRO A 548 -27.95 -43.12 -16.26
N VAL A 549 -27.19 -42.08 -15.95
CA VAL A 549 -25.71 -42.13 -15.91
C VAL A 549 -25.29 -42.64 -14.54
N VAL A 550 -24.32 -43.57 -14.49
CA VAL A 550 -23.83 -44.15 -13.24
C VAL A 550 -22.35 -43.82 -13.05
N HIS A 551 -22.05 -43.05 -12.00
CA HIS A 551 -20.68 -42.81 -11.55
C HIS A 551 -20.36 -43.72 -10.36
N GLU A 552 -19.15 -44.27 -10.33
CA GLU A 552 -18.53 -44.78 -9.12
C GLU A 552 -17.67 -43.66 -8.53
N CYS A 553 -17.76 -43.43 -7.22
CA CYS A 553 -16.95 -42.42 -6.53
C CYS A 553 -16.35 -42.98 -5.24
N ALA A 554 -15.02 -43.00 -5.18
CA ALA A 554 -14.25 -43.39 -4.01
C ALA A 554 -13.60 -42.17 -3.33
N LEU A 555 -13.62 -42.15 -2.00
CA LEU A 555 -12.80 -41.29 -1.15
C LEU A 555 -11.85 -42.16 -0.32
N SER A 556 -10.57 -41.82 -0.26
CA SER A 556 -9.58 -42.59 0.50
C SER A 556 -8.49 -41.70 1.10
N TRP A 557 -7.95 -42.13 2.24
CA TRP A 557 -6.78 -41.49 2.84
C TRP A 557 -5.55 -41.66 1.95
N CYS A 558 -4.73 -40.61 1.87
CA CYS A 558 -3.58 -40.52 0.99
C CYS A 558 -2.52 -39.58 1.56
N VAL A 559 -1.34 -39.54 0.96
CA VAL A 559 -0.36 -38.47 1.20
C VAL A 559 -0.27 -37.62 -0.06
N GLN A 560 -0.35 -36.30 0.09
CA GLN A 560 -0.13 -35.35 -1.00
C GLN A 560 1.15 -34.56 -0.74
N SER A 561 2.01 -34.48 -1.75
CA SER A 561 3.11 -33.51 -1.79
C SER A 561 2.58 -32.21 -2.37
N ILE A 562 2.68 -31.12 -1.61
CA ILE A 562 2.05 -29.85 -1.93
C ILE A 562 3.10 -28.74 -2.00
N GLN A 563 3.05 -27.95 -3.08
CA GLN A 563 3.74 -26.66 -3.19
C GLN A 563 2.73 -25.54 -3.02
N SER A 564 2.92 -24.71 -1.98
CA SER A 564 2.00 -23.64 -1.59
C SER A 564 2.67 -22.26 -1.66
N THR A 565 1.92 -21.25 -2.09
CA THR A 565 2.36 -19.85 -2.17
C THR A 565 1.28 -18.91 -1.68
N TYR A 566 1.71 -17.77 -1.13
CA TYR A 566 0.83 -16.66 -0.74
C TYR A 566 1.40 -15.38 -1.32
N ASP A 567 0.67 -14.72 -2.22
CA ASP A 567 1.09 -13.46 -2.82
C ASP A 567 -0.05 -12.43 -2.78
N SER A 568 0.25 -11.29 -2.16
CA SER A 568 -0.57 -10.07 -2.19
C SER A 568 -2.03 -10.26 -1.74
N GLY A 569 -2.27 -11.22 -0.85
CA GLY A 569 -3.58 -11.59 -0.31
C GLY A 569 -4.26 -12.77 -1.01
N VAL A 570 -3.67 -13.30 -2.09
CA VAL A 570 -4.11 -14.53 -2.77
C VAL A 570 -3.30 -15.71 -2.23
N TYR A 571 -4.00 -16.79 -1.89
CA TYR A 571 -3.41 -18.05 -1.50
C TYR A 571 -3.63 -19.09 -2.61
N SER A 572 -2.60 -19.86 -2.94
CA SER A 572 -2.69 -20.93 -3.95
C SER A 572 -1.83 -22.12 -3.57
N GLU A 573 -2.35 -23.31 -3.84
CA GLU A 573 -1.65 -24.59 -3.67
C GLU A 573 -1.67 -25.38 -4.97
N SER A 574 -0.62 -26.17 -5.18
CA SER A 574 -0.52 -27.13 -6.27
C SER A 574 -0.07 -28.47 -5.72
N ILE A 575 -0.77 -29.55 -6.08
CA ILE A 575 -0.41 -30.91 -5.72
C ILE A 575 0.65 -31.35 -6.73
N ALA A 576 1.87 -31.61 -6.25
CA ALA A 576 3.00 -32.06 -7.07
C ALA A 576 2.96 -33.59 -7.26
N LEU A 577 2.65 -34.33 -6.20
CA LEU A 577 2.53 -35.78 -6.19
C LEU A 577 1.41 -36.23 -5.25
N GLU A 578 0.83 -37.39 -5.53
CA GLU A 578 -0.20 -38.02 -4.70
C GLU A 578 0.12 -39.51 -4.53
N HIS A 579 0.12 -39.98 -3.29
CA HIS A 579 0.45 -41.35 -2.91
C HIS A 579 -0.76 -42.03 -2.24
N LEU A 580 -1.25 -43.10 -2.86
CA LEU A 580 -2.42 -43.87 -2.45
C LEU A 580 -2.02 -45.27 -1.97
N ASN A 581 -2.67 -45.76 -0.92
CA ASN A 581 -2.53 -47.14 -0.46
C ASN A 581 -3.20 -48.07 -1.49
N THR A 582 -2.40 -48.65 -2.38
CA THR A 582 -2.87 -49.59 -3.40
C THR A 582 -2.21 -50.95 -3.21
N VAL A 583 -2.95 -52.03 -3.49
CA VAL A 583 -2.50 -53.40 -3.23
C VAL A 583 -2.84 -54.31 -4.41
N GLU A 584 -1.93 -55.22 -4.74
CA GLU A 584 -2.05 -56.18 -5.86
C GLU A 584 -2.73 -57.50 -5.46
N GLU A 585 -2.73 -57.84 -4.17
CA GLU A 585 -3.35 -59.04 -3.59
C GLU A 585 -4.63 -58.72 -2.78
N PRO A 586 -5.60 -59.66 -2.69
CA PRO A 586 -6.83 -59.47 -1.91
C PRO A 586 -6.55 -59.39 -0.40
N VAL A 587 -6.72 -58.19 0.16
CA VAL A 587 -6.54 -57.91 1.59
C VAL A 587 -7.76 -58.40 2.38
N ALA A 588 -7.52 -58.92 3.59
CA ALA A 588 -8.61 -59.23 4.53
C ALA A 588 -9.48 -58.00 4.81
N TRP A 589 -10.80 -58.19 4.76
CA TRP A 589 -11.80 -57.14 4.97
C TRP A 589 -11.63 -56.49 6.36
N PRO A 590 -11.65 -55.15 6.48
CA PRO A 590 -11.28 -54.48 7.72
C PRO A 590 -12.39 -54.45 8.78
N TRP A 591 -13.65 -54.63 8.37
CA TRP A 591 -14.81 -54.65 9.26
C TRP A 591 -15.10 -56.06 9.78
N LYS A 592 -15.58 -56.13 11.03
CA LYS A 592 -16.10 -57.34 11.66
C LYS A 592 -17.43 -57.04 12.34
N ALA A 593 -18.49 -57.71 11.88
CA ALA A 593 -19.80 -57.72 12.50
C ALA A 593 -19.92 -58.84 13.54
N TYR A 594 -20.61 -58.58 14.64
CA TYR A 594 -21.03 -59.59 15.62
C TYR A 594 -22.34 -59.18 16.30
N GLU A 595 -23.12 -60.19 16.70
CA GLU A 595 -24.40 -60.00 17.38
C GLU A 595 -24.20 -59.77 18.89
N VAL A 596 -25.04 -58.90 19.46
CA VAL A 596 -25.09 -58.49 20.87
C VAL A 596 -26.57 -58.37 21.27
N ASP A 597 -26.91 -58.46 22.56
CA ASP A 597 -28.29 -58.33 23.05
C ASP A 597 -28.97 -57.00 22.63
N THR A 598 -28.20 -55.98 22.29
CA THR A 598 -28.63 -54.65 21.83
C THR A 598 -28.72 -54.48 20.31
N GLY A 599 -28.23 -55.45 19.52
CA GLY A 599 -28.23 -55.39 18.05
C GLY A 599 -26.99 -56.00 17.39
N LEU A 600 -26.59 -55.47 16.23
CA LEU A 600 -25.36 -55.85 15.55
C LEU A 600 -24.29 -54.77 15.79
N ASN A 601 -23.12 -55.19 16.26
CA ASN A 601 -21.99 -54.32 16.57
C ASN A 601 -20.85 -54.49 15.53
N LEU A 602 -20.15 -53.40 15.22
CA LEU A 602 -19.20 -53.28 14.11
C LEU A 602 -17.83 -52.80 14.62
N ILE A 603 -16.81 -53.65 14.50
CA ILE A 603 -15.41 -53.25 14.74
C ILE A 603 -14.70 -53.02 13.41
N TYR A 604 -14.07 -51.84 13.27
CA TYR A 604 -13.01 -51.61 12.29
C TYR A 604 -11.66 -52.01 12.91
N ALA A 605 -11.02 -53.02 12.32
CA ALA A 605 -9.88 -53.72 12.94
C ALA A 605 -8.48 -53.12 12.70
N PRO A 606 -8.14 -52.53 11.52
CA PRO A 606 -6.80 -52.01 11.27
C PRO A 606 -6.71 -50.50 11.52
N ASN A 607 -5.57 -50.02 12.03
CA ASN A 607 -5.17 -48.63 11.82
C ASN A 607 -4.75 -48.44 10.34
N ILE A 608 -4.91 -47.24 9.81
CA ILE A 608 -4.48 -46.91 8.45
C ILE A 608 -3.10 -46.28 8.53
N THR A 609 -2.10 -46.95 7.94
CA THR A 609 -0.74 -46.42 7.78
C THR A 609 -0.37 -46.32 6.30
N LEU A 610 0.38 -45.27 5.95
CA LEU A 610 0.89 -44.95 4.64
C LEU A 610 2.39 -44.69 4.77
N HIS A 611 3.22 -45.39 3.99
CA HIS A 611 4.68 -45.25 4.04
C HIS A 611 5.16 -44.60 2.74
N VAL A 612 5.59 -43.35 2.78
CA VAL A 612 6.09 -42.67 1.58
C VAL A 612 7.55 -43.07 1.32
N PRO A 613 7.90 -43.61 0.14
CA PRO A 613 9.28 -43.95 -0.20
C PRO A 613 10.11 -42.68 -0.36
N SER A 614 11.07 -42.45 0.54
CA SER A 614 11.98 -41.31 0.44
C SER A 614 12.79 -41.36 -0.86
N PRO A 615 13.01 -40.23 -1.56
CA PRO A 615 13.84 -40.20 -2.76
C PRO A 615 15.29 -40.63 -2.42
N PRO A 616 15.97 -41.37 -3.31
CA PRO A 616 17.28 -41.95 -3.02
C PRO A 616 18.37 -40.88 -2.89
N THR A 617 18.68 -40.49 -1.66
CA THR A 617 19.72 -39.51 -1.36
C THR A 617 21.12 -40.12 -1.49
N SER A 618 22.06 -39.35 -2.03
CA SER A 618 23.45 -39.79 -2.30
C SER A 618 24.35 -39.84 -1.05
N SER A 619 23.76 -39.98 0.14
CA SER A 619 24.42 -39.97 1.44
C SER A 619 23.86 -41.10 2.29
N GLY A 620 24.69 -42.10 2.61
CA GLY A 620 24.29 -43.40 3.17
C GLY A 620 23.71 -43.43 4.59
N SER A 621 23.17 -42.32 5.10
CA SER A 621 22.28 -42.29 6.26
C SER A 621 20.84 -42.22 5.74
N GLY A 622 20.22 -43.36 5.47
CA GLY A 622 18.82 -43.42 5.07
C GLY A 622 17.94 -42.82 6.16
N THR A 623 17.30 -41.69 5.85
CA THR A 623 16.19 -41.18 6.66
C THR A 623 15.07 -42.22 6.66
N PRO A 624 14.41 -42.50 7.80
CA PRO A 624 13.25 -43.39 7.80
C PRO A 624 12.17 -42.82 6.87
N SER A 625 11.47 -43.70 6.17
CA SER A 625 10.28 -43.35 5.40
C SER A 625 9.29 -42.65 6.32
N ALA A 626 8.75 -41.51 5.88
CA ALA A 626 7.74 -40.81 6.65
C ALA A 626 6.46 -41.66 6.71
N GLU A 627 5.99 -41.91 7.93
CA GLU A 627 4.76 -42.66 8.20
C GLU A 627 3.63 -41.66 8.44
N TYR A 628 2.53 -41.85 7.73
CA TYR A 628 1.31 -41.05 7.84
C TYR A 628 0.15 -41.98 8.20
N GLY A 629 -0.84 -41.52 8.97
CA GLY A 629 -1.91 -42.43 9.38
C GLY A 629 -3.11 -41.86 10.12
N VAL A 630 -4.06 -42.77 10.36
CA VAL A 630 -5.33 -42.54 11.07
C VAL A 630 -5.62 -43.76 11.94
N ASP A 631 -6.03 -43.55 13.19
CA ASP A 631 -6.43 -44.62 14.09
C ASP A 631 -7.79 -45.23 13.70
N ASN A 632 -8.03 -46.46 14.14
CA ASN A 632 -9.23 -47.21 13.76
C ASN A 632 -10.55 -46.60 14.26
N ILE A 633 -10.55 -45.85 15.38
CA ILE A 633 -11.75 -45.19 15.93
C ILE A 633 -12.11 -43.97 15.08
N THR A 634 -11.11 -43.15 14.72
CA THR A 634 -11.31 -41.99 13.83
C THR A 634 -11.81 -42.39 12.45
N VAL A 635 -11.38 -43.53 11.90
CA VAL A 635 -11.93 -44.04 10.63
C VAL A 635 -13.44 -44.34 10.74
N ILE A 636 -13.89 -44.98 11.83
CA ILE A 636 -15.33 -45.20 12.09
C ILE A 636 -16.06 -43.87 12.22
N ASN A 637 -15.57 -42.97 13.09
CA ASN A 637 -16.22 -41.70 13.40
C ASN A 637 -16.33 -40.75 12.20
N VAL A 638 -15.44 -40.85 11.20
CA VAL A 638 -15.59 -40.14 9.93
C VAL A 638 -16.50 -40.89 8.95
N GLY A 639 -16.40 -42.22 8.87
CA GLY A 639 -17.24 -43.07 8.02
C GLY A 639 -18.75 -42.94 8.31
N MET A 640 -19.14 -42.85 9.58
CA MET A 640 -20.54 -42.68 10.00
C MET A 640 -21.26 -41.49 9.34
N VAL A 641 -20.54 -40.43 8.98
CA VAL A 641 -21.14 -39.24 8.34
C VAL A 641 -21.55 -39.53 6.90
N PHE A 642 -20.85 -40.46 6.23
CA PHE A 642 -21.24 -40.97 4.93
C PHE A 642 -22.38 -41.99 5.05
N ASP A 643 -22.37 -42.86 6.06
CA ASP A 643 -23.45 -43.84 6.30
C ASP A 643 -24.81 -43.16 6.56
N ASP A 644 -24.80 -42.00 7.20
CA ASP A 644 -25.98 -41.13 7.34
C ASP A 644 -26.65 -40.73 6.00
N PHE A 645 -25.93 -40.85 4.88
CA PHE A 645 -26.34 -40.46 3.53
C PHE A 645 -26.27 -41.59 2.47
N PHE A 646 -25.47 -42.63 2.67
CA PHE A 646 -25.31 -43.75 1.73
C PHE A 646 -25.87 -45.03 2.36
N PRO A 647 -26.97 -45.62 1.87
CA PRO A 647 -27.74 -45.23 0.68
C PRO A 647 -28.71 -44.06 0.91
N SER A 648 -28.97 -43.32 -0.16
CA SER A 648 -30.00 -42.28 -0.26
C SER A 648 -30.69 -42.28 -1.62
N PHE A 649 -31.90 -41.71 -1.63
CA PHE A 649 -32.79 -41.63 -2.77
C PHE A 649 -33.23 -40.17 -2.95
N TYR A 650 -33.22 -39.68 -4.19
CA TYR A 650 -33.78 -38.37 -4.54
C TYR A 650 -34.97 -38.59 -5.47
N THR A 651 -36.17 -38.25 -5.00
CA THR A 651 -37.42 -38.64 -5.66
C THR A 651 -38.33 -37.45 -5.90
N SER A 652 -39.16 -37.51 -6.95
CA SER A 652 -40.15 -36.48 -7.28
C SER A 652 -41.53 -37.11 -7.40
N GLU A 653 -42.50 -36.62 -6.63
CA GLU A 653 -43.91 -36.92 -6.87
C GLU A 653 -44.45 -36.13 -8.07
N PRO A 654 -45.48 -36.63 -8.78
CA PRO A 654 -46.11 -35.92 -9.88
C PRO A 654 -46.74 -34.59 -9.43
N GLY A 655 -46.32 -33.48 -10.04
CA GLY A 655 -46.80 -32.14 -9.68
C GLY A 655 -46.18 -31.55 -8.40
N ALA A 656 -45.21 -32.22 -7.77
CA ALA A 656 -44.42 -31.63 -6.70
C ALA A 656 -43.57 -30.45 -7.20
N ALA A 657 -43.43 -29.40 -6.39
CA ALA A 657 -42.69 -28.20 -6.75
C ALA A 657 -41.15 -28.38 -6.72
N ALA A 658 -40.66 -29.37 -5.99
CA ALA A 658 -39.25 -29.76 -5.92
C ALA A 658 -39.12 -31.24 -5.47
N PRO A 659 -38.08 -31.97 -5.90
CA PRO A 659 -37.83 -33.34 -5.43
C PRO A 659 -37.24 -33.38 -4.01
N VAL A 660 -37.44 -34.50 -3.32
CA VAL A 660 -37.10 -34.73 -1.91
C VAL A 660 -35.98 -35.76 -1.77
N LEU A 661 -35.03 -35.51 -0.86
CA LEU A 661 -34.01 -36.48 -0.45
C LEU A 661 -34.53 -37.33 0.70
N ARG A 662 -34.58 -38.65 0.50
CA ARG A 662 -34.69 -39.66 1.57
C ARG A 662 -33.29 -40.21 1.90
N TYR A 663 -32.93 -40.16 3.17
CA TYR A 663 -31.61 -40.49 3.71
C TYR A 663 -31.75 -41.05 5.15
N LYS A 664 -30.66 -41.39 5.85
CA LYS A 664 -30.70 -42.01 7.19
C LYS A 664 -31.64 -43.22 7.26
N ASN A 665 -31.43 -44.22 6.39
CA ASN A 665 -32.30 -45.38 6.24
C ASN A 665 -32.15 -46.42 7.38
N TYR A 666 -32.34 -45.98 8.62
CA TYR A 666 -32.30 -46.82 9.83
C TYR A 666 -33.59 -47.64 10.00
N ALA A 667 -33.52 -48.70 10.81
CA ALA A 667 -34.64 -49.61 11.07
C ALA A 667 -35.88 -48.93 11.68
N ASP A 668 -35.69 -47.87 12.46
CA ASP A 668 -36.77 -47.06 13.07
C ASP A 668 -37.52 -46.15 12.08
N GLY A 669 -37.06 -46.06 10.83
CA GLY A 669 -37.62 -45.22 9.78
C GLY A 669 -36.60 -44.21 9.21
N PRO A 670 -36.86 -43.67 8.01
CA PRO A 670 -35.93 -42.79 7.30
C PRO A 670 -36.10 -41.32 7.66
N SER A 671 -35.14 -40.48 7.26
CA SER A 671 -35.29 -39.02 7.24
C SER A 671 -35.54 -38.51 5.83
N THR A 672 -36.43 -37.52 5.69
CA THR A 672 -36.72 -36.84 4.43
C THR A 672 -36.40 -35.35 4.52
N ARG A 673 -35.87 -34.74 3.45
CA ARG A 673 -35.63 -33.29 3.38
C ARG A 673 -35.66 -32.72 1.96
N ALA A 674 -35.96 -31.43 1.85
CA ALA A 674 -35.62 -30.66 0.66
C ALA A 674 -34.10 -30.38 0.58
N LEU A 675 -33.62 -30.10 -0.63
CA LEU A 675 -32.28 -29.65 -0.96
C LEU A 675 -32.37 -28.46 -1.93
N ASP A 676 -31.61 -27.40 -1.68
CA ASP A 676 -31.44 -26.29 -2.63
C ASP A 676 -30.48 -26.65 -3.78
N PHE A 677 -29.62 -27.65 -3.55
CA PHE A 677 -28.65 -28.18 -4.51
C PHE A 677 -28.36 -29.66 -4.19
N ASN A 678 -28.36 -30.52 -5.22
CA ASN A 678 -27.99 -31.92 -5.11
C ASN A 678 -26.82 -32.26 -6.06
N ALA A 679 -25.62 -32.45 -5.51
CA ALA A 679 -24.43 -32.76 -6.29
C ALA A 679 -24.49 -34.13 -6.99
N CYS A 680 -25.28 -35.07 -6.47
CA CYS A 680 -25.47 -36.40 -7.04
C CYS A 680 -26.50 -36.40 -8.18
N GLN A 681 -27.14 -35.26 -8.50
CA GLN A 681 -28.09 -35.14 -9.59
C GLN A 681 -27.42 -34.56 -10.85
N ALA A 682 -27.45 -35.30 -11.96
CA ALA A 682 -27.06 -34.80 -13.27
C ALA A 682 -27.93 -33.59 -13.68
N PRO A 683 -27.38 -32.56 -14.36
CA PRO A 683 -26.02 -32.48 -14.94
C PRO A 683 -24.96 -31.87 -14.01
N ASN A 684 -25.12 -31.89 -12.68
CA ASN A 684 -24.09 -31.38 -11.77
C ASN A 684 -22.80 -32.23 -11.84
N ASN A 685 -21.64 -31.57 -11.79
CA ASN A 685 -20.34 -32.24 -11.90
C ASN A 685 -19.95 -32.88 -10.55
N LEU A 686 -20.40 -34.13 -10.34
CA LEU A 686 -20.10 -34.92 -9.16
C LEU A 686 -18.60 -35.09 -8.92
N THR A 687 -17.80 -35.33 -9.97
CA THR A 687 -16.34 -35.50 -9.86
C THR A 687 -15.65 -34.26 -9.27
N GLU A 688 -16.00 -33.06 -9.75
CA GLU A 688 -15.49 -31.80 -9.20
C GLU A 688 -16.00 -31.55 -7.77
N HIS A 689 -17.23 -31.93 -7.46
CA HIS A 689 -17.80 -31.79 -6.11
C HIS A 689 -17.09 -32.70 -5.09
N MET A 690 -16.84 -33.96 -5.45
CA MET A 690 -16.08 -34.92 -4.62
C MET A 690 -14.62 -34.49 -4.46
N ARG A 691 -14.02 -33.87 -5.49
CA ARG A 691 -12.68 -33.26 -5.41
C ARG A 691 -12.63 -32.07 -4.45
N ARG A 692 -13.64 -31.19 -4.49
CA ARG A 692 -13.78 -30.06 -3.53
C ARG A 692 -14.02 -30.55 -2.10
N LEU A 693 -14.80 -31.61 -1.91
CA LEU A 693 -15.00 -32.27 -0.62
C LEU A 693 -13.66 -32.81 -0.07
N ALA A 694 -12.93 -33.59 -0.85
CA ALA A 694 -11.63 -34.16 -0.47
C ALA A 694 -10.59 -33.07 -0.10
N THR A 695 -10.56 -31.97 -0.85
CA THR A 695 -9.73 -30.79 -0.52
C THR A 695 -10.15 -30.15 0.81
N SER A 696 -11.46 -30.03 1.06
CA SER A 696 -11.99 -29.42 2.29
C SER A 696 -11.77 -30.30 3.52
N MET A 697 -11.90 -31.62 3.39
CA MET A 697 -11.52 -32.59 4.43
C MET A 697 -10.03 -32.50 4.76
N THR A 698 -9.17 -32.41 3.75
CA THR A 698 -7.72 -32.21 3.93
C THR A 698 -7.41 -30.91 4.69
N ASN A 699 -8.17 -29.83 4.45
CA ASN A 699 -8.02 -28.58 5.18
C ASN A 699 -8.54 -28.65 6.63
N VAL A 700 -9.55 -29.48 6.92
CA VAL A 700 -9.95 -29.80 8.31
C VAL A 700 -8.82 -30.51 9.05
N MET A 701 -8.21 -31.52 8.42
CA MET A 701 -7.08 -32.26 9.01
C MET A 701 -5.91 -31.31 9.32
N ARG A 702 -5.53 -30.47 8.35
CA ARG A 702 -4.48 -29.42 8.51
C ARG A 702 -4.86 -28.31 9.50
N SER A 703 -6.12 -28.23 9.92
CA SER A 703 -6.57 -27.32 10.97
C SER A 703 -6.60 -27.95 12.38
N SER A 704 -6.53 -29.29 12.48
CA SER A 704 -6.65 -30.09 13.71
C SER A 704 -5.60 -29.81 14.80
N VAL A 705 -5.73 -30.46 15.95
CA VAL A 705 -4.72 -30.40 17.03
C VAL A 705 -3.38 -31.02 16.64
N SER A 706 -3.37 -32.02 15.76
CA SER A 706 -2.18 -32.78 15.34
C SER A 706 -1.37 -32.13 14.20
N LYS A 707 -1.63 -30.85 13.88
CA LYS A 707 -0.91 -30.12 12.83
C LYS A 707 0.52 -29.76 13.27
N GLU A 708 1.48 -29.97 12.38
CA GLU A 708 2.84 -29.44 12.49
C GLU A 708 3.02 -28.28 11.51
N MET A 709 3.75 -27.24 11.92
CA MET A 709 3.95 -26.03 11.10
C MET A 709 5.26 -26.10 10.33
N VAL A 710 5.19 -26.24 9.00
CA VAL A 710 6.35 -26.16 8.10
C VAL A 710 6.83 -24.71 7.98
N PRO A 711 8.10 -24.40 8.27
CA PRO A 711 8.65 -23.05 8.13
C PRO A 711 8.84 -22.69 6.65
N GLY A 712 8.49 -21.45 6.31
CA GLY A 712 8.65 -20.88 4.98
C GLY A 712 9.40 -19.55 4.98
N ARG A 713 9.59 -19.02 3.78
CA ARG A 713 10.27 -17.75 3.51
C ARG A 713 9.24 -16.64 3.38
N ALA A 714 9.45 -15.54 4.10
CA ALA A 714 8.68 -14.32 4.01
C ALA A 714 9.48 -13.26 3.24
N PHE A 715 8.86 -12.64 2.23
CA PHE A 715 9.47 -11.58 1.42
C PHE A 715 8.73 -10.26 1.61
N SER A 716 9.48 -9.18 1.79
CA SER A 716 8.96 -7.81 1.78
C SER A 716 9.64 -6.99 0.69
N ARG A 717 9.05 -5.83 0.36
CA ARG A 717 9.69 -4.84 -0.51
C ARG A 717 10.55 -3.90 0.34
N GLU A 718 11.83 -3.81 -0.01
CA GLU A 718 12.76 -2.83 0.57
C GLU A 718 13.31 -1.91 -0.52
N SER A 719 13.42 -0.62 -0.21
CA SER A 719 14.04 0.36 -1.10
C SER A 719 15.57 0.24 -1.05
N TYR A 720 16.18 0.05 -2.22
CA TYR A 720 17.63 0.06 -2.40
C TYR A 720 18.10 1.44 -2.88
N VAL A 721 19.36 1.78 -2.63
CA VAL A 721 19.98 3.02 -3.12
C VAL A 721 20.66 2.75 -4.47
N ASP A 722 20.01 3.15 -5.56
CA ASP A 722 20.64 3.23 -6.89
C ASP A 722 21.34 4.58 -7.07
N VAL A 723 22.53 4.57 -7.68
CA VAL A 723 23.39 5.74 -7.83
C VAL A 723 23.66 6.01 -9.31
N ARG A 724 22.97 7.00 -9.85
CA ARG A 724 22.99 7.41 -11.25
C ARG A 724 24.16 8.37 -11.52
N TRP A 725 25.37 7.82 -11.53
CA TRP A 725 26.66 8.55 -11.69
C TRP A 725 26.72 9.59 -12.81
N GLN A 726 25.91 9.42 -13.87
CA GLN A 726 25.78 10.36 -14.98
C GLN A 726 25.43 11.79 -14.50
N TRP A 727 24.63 11.95 -13.44
CA TRP A 727 24.24 13.26 -12.91
C TRP A 727 25.33 13.95 -12.07
N LEU A 728 26.38 13.25 -11.65
CA LEU A 728 27.56 13.86 -11.00
C LEU A 728 28.53 14.50 -11.99
N THR A 729 28.37 14.28 -13.30
CA THR A 729 29.26 14.83 -14.33
C THR A 729 29.27 16.36 -14.36
N LEU A 730 28.11 17.00 -14.26
CA LEU A 730 28.01 18.48 -14.27
C LEU A 730 28.60 19.10 -12.99
N PRO A 731 28.25 18.67 -11.75
CA PRO A 731 28.89 19.21 -10.55
C PRO A 731 30.40 19.08 -10.50
N LEU A 732 30.93 17.88 -10.76
CA LEU A 732 32.38 17.62 -10.75
C LEU A 732 33.10 18.37 -11.88
N GLY A 733 32.47 18.43 -13.07
CA GLY A 733 32.95 19.23 -14.19
C GLY A 733 33.01 20.72 -13.86
N LEU A 734 31.98 21.29 -13.22
CA LEU A 734 31.98 22.70 -12.82
C LEU A 734 33.00 23.00 -11.73
N LEU A 735 33.19 22.10 -10.75
CA LEU A 735 34.23 22.25 -9.73
C LEU A 735 35.64 22.30 -10.36
N PHE A 736 35.91 21.42 -11.33
CA PHE A 736 37.18 21.35 -12.05
C PHE A 736 37.40 22.55 -12.99
N VAL A 737 36.38 22.94 -13.76
CA VAL A 737 36.45 24.11 -14.65
C VAL A 737 36.56 25.42 -13.86
N ALA A 738 35.94 25.51 -12.68
CA ALA A 738 36.13 26.63 -11.76
C ALA A 738 37.55 26.68 -11.17
N LEU A 739 38.18 25.53 -10.88
CA LEU A 739 39.59 25.49 -10.47
C LEU A 739 40.51 26.04 -11.57
N ILE A 740 40.30 25.61 -12.82
CA ILE A 740 41.05 26.10 -13.99
C ILE A 740 40.84 27.62 -14.17
N PHE A 741 39.59 28.08 -14.08
CA PHE A 741 39.25 29.50 -14.18
C PHE A 741 39.89 30.36 -13.07
N LEU A 742 39.85 29.89 -11.82
CA LEU A 742 40.48 30.56 -10.69
C LEU A 742 42.01 30.58 -10.85
N ALA A 743 42.64 29.45 -11.18
CA ALA A 743 44.08 29.39 -11.41
C ALA A 743 44.53 30.31 -12.55
N ALA A 744 43.79 30.33 -13.67
CA ALA A 744 44.10 31.19 -14.81
C ALA A 744 43.92 32.69 -14.49
N THR A 745 42.92 33.07 -13.69
CA THR A 745 42.76 34.47 -13.25
C THR A 745 43.81 34.89 -12.23
N ILE A 746 44.22 34.00 -11.32
CA ILE A 746 45.36 34.22 -10.41
C ILE A 746 46.65 34.46 -11.21
N VAL A 747 46.98 33.60 -12.18
CA VAL A 747 48.18 33.73 -13.02
C VAL A 747 48.13 35.02 -13.85
N LYS A 748 47.01 35.32 -14.53
CA LYS A 748 46.87 36.58 -15.30
C LYS A 748 47.02 37.81 -14.41
N SER A 749 46.41 37.79 -13.22
CA SER A 749 46.50 38.87 -12.23
C SER A 749 47.87 38.98 -11.55
N ALA A 750 48.69 37.93 -11.56
CA ALA A 750 50.09 37.99 -11.14
C ALA A 750 50.97 38.67 -12.19
N ILE A 751 50.76 38.35 -13.48
CA ILE A 751 51.48 38.94 -14.62
C ILE A 751 51.11 40.42 -14.81
N GLU A 752 49.84 40.77 -14.61
CA GLU A 752 49.35 42.15 -14.79
C GLU A 752 49.56 43.07 -13.58
N ARG A 753 50.15 42.55 -12.49
CA ARG A 753 50.24 43.20 -11.17
C ARG A 753 50.83 44.62 -11.19
N ASP A 754 51.86 44.86 -12.01
CA ASP A 754 52.54 46.16 -12.11
C ASP A 754 51.79 47.15 -13.03
N ARG A 755 50.72 46.68 -13.68
CA ARG A 755 49.85 47.47 -14.56
C ARG A 755 48.47 47.73 -13.95
N VAL A 756 47.92 46.77 -13.19
CA VAL A 756 46.63 46.85 -12.48
C VAL A 756 46.74 46.10 -11.15
N GLY A 757 46.24 46.72 -10.08
CA GLY A 757 46.15 46.08 -8.77
C GLY A 757 45.17 44.91 -8.71
N VAL A 758 45.21 44.14 -7.63
CA VAL A 758 44.18 43.13 -7.34
C VAL A 758 42.96 43.85 -6.77
N PHE A 759 42.12 44.38 -7.64
CA PHE A 759 40.96 45.21 -7.29
C PHE A 759 39.66 44.41 -7.16
N LYS A 760 39.54 43.25 -7.85
CA LYS A 760 38.37 42.37 -7.86
C LYS A 760 37.04 43.14 -7.97
N THR A 761 36.03 42.84 -7.14
CA THR A 761 34.74 43.55 -7.10
C THR A 761 34.74 44.87 -6.32
N SER A 762 35.89 45.33 -5.78
CA SER A 762 35.91 46.44 -4.80
C SER A 762 35.39 47.79 -5.34
N ALA A 763 34.40 48.34 -4.65
CA ALA A 763 33.85 49.67 -4.93
C ALA A 763 34.86 50.80 -4.67
N TYR A 764 35.81 50.58 -3.75
CA TYR A 764 36.86 51.56 -3.42
C TYR A 764 37.76 51.85 -4.63
N ALA A 765 38.11 50.84 -5.43
CA ALA A 765 38.89 51.04 -6.67
C ALA A 765 38.13 51.90 -7.70
N THR A 766 36.81 51.72 -7.83
CA THR A 766 35.98 52.57 -8.72
C THR A 766 35.80 54.01 -8.22
N LEU A 767 35.92 54.25 -6.91
CA LEU A 767 35.81 55.58 -6.33
C LEU A 767 37.15 56.34 -6.35
N LEU A 768 38.27 55.68 -6.05
CA LEU A 768 39.61 56.28 -6.16
C LEU A 768 39.98 56.57 -7.61
N TYR A 769 39.83 55.58 -8.49
CA TYR A 769 40.11 55.73 -9.91
C TYR A 769 38.83 56.14 -10.65
N GLY A 770 38.29 57.29 -10.28
CA GLY A 770 37.14 57.91 -10.96
C GLY A 770 37.46 58.40 -12.37
N LEU A 771 36.43 58.80 -13.12
CA LEU A 771 36.61 59.59 -14.35
C LEU A 771 37.15 60.98 -13.99
N PRO A 772 38.04 61.60 -14.81
CA PRO A 772 38.52 62.96 -14.55
C PRO A 772 37.39 63.98 -14.44
N ASP A 773 37.52 64.96 -13.54
CA ASP A 773 36.48 65.95 -13.22
C ASP A 773 35.95 66.70 -14.45
N GLU A 774 36.83 67.00 -15.40
CA GLU A 774 36.45 67.66 -16.66
C GLU A 774 35.47 66.81 -17.50
N MET A 775 35.59 65.48 -17.44
CA MET A 775 34.66 64.55 -18.10
C MET A 775 33.42 64.31 -17.26
N GLN A 776 33.52 64.21 -15.93
CA GLN A 776 32.33 64.15 -15.06
C GLN A 776 31.42 65.36 -15.32
N ASN A 777 31.98 66.57 -15.31
CA ASN A 777 31.25 67.82 -15.59
C ASN A 777 30.70 67.92 -17.02
N LYS A 778 31.30 67.24 -18.01
CA LYS A 778 30.75 67.16 -19.39
C LYS A 778 29.62 66.13 -19.51
N ILE A 779 29.62 65.07 -18.69
CA ILE A 779 28.56 64.06 -18.66
C ILE A 779 27.33 64.54 -17.85
N THR A 780 27.54 65.29 -16.76
CA THR A 780 26.47 65.79 -15.88
C THR A 780 25.79 67.08 -16.37
N ARG A 781 26.40 67.85 -17.27
CA ARG A 781 25.79 69.08 -17.81
C ARG A 781 24.50 68.77 -18.58
N SER A 782 23.39 69.33 -18.07
CA SER A 782 21.99 69.08 -18.49
C SER A 782 21.61 69.56 -19.91
N GLY A 783 22.58 69.87 -20.78
CA GLY A 783 22.37 70.57 -22.05
C GLY A 783 22.42 69.73 -23.32
N SER A 784 22.71 68.42 -23.25
CA SER A 784 22.74 67.53 -24.42
C SER A 784 21.76 66.36 -24.30
N ILE A 785 21.14 66.02 -25.42
CA ILE A 785 20.09 64.99 -25.53
C ILE A 785 20.62 63.63 -25.04
N GLY A 786 19.76 62.86 -24.37
CA GLY A 786 20.07 61.52 -23.86
C GLY A 786 20.41 61.46 -22.36
N THR A 787 20.10 60.33 -21.73
CA THR A 787 20.42 60.07 -20.31
C THR A 787 21.93 59.83 -20.12
N PRO A 788 22.50 60.03 -18.91
CA PRO A 788 23.90 59.72 -18.64
C PRO A 788 24.30 58.28 -19.02
N ARG A 789 23.40 57.30 -18.82
CA ARG A 789 23.60 55.90 -19.20
C ARG A 789 23.63 55.67 -20.73
N SER A 790 22.95 56.50 -21.53
CA SER A 790 23.12 56.46 -23.00
C SER A 790 24.49 57.00 -23.42
N LYS A 791 24.92 58.13 -22.87
CA LYS A 791 26.24 58.75 -23.14
C LYS A 791 27.41 57.84 -22.74
N ALA A 792 27.25 57.05 -21.66
CA ALA A 792 28.22 56.04 -21.24
C ALA A 792 28.34 54.81 -22.18
N LYS A 793 27.37 54.56 -23.08
CA LYS A 793 27.47 53.47 -24.07
C LYS A 793 28.39 53.81 -25.25
N GLU A 794 28.51 55.09 -25.57
CA GLU A 794 29.33 55.61 -26.67
C GLU A 794 30.76 55.93 -26.20
N LEU A 795 30.92 56.29 -24.93
CA LEU A 795 32.22 56.56 -24.31
C LEU A 795 33.14 55.33 -24.38
N LYS A 796 34.28 55.46 -25.06
CA LYS A 796 35.37 54.46 -25.01
C LYS A 796 36.44 54.89 -24.02
N VAL A 797 36.76 54.01 -23.08
CA VAL A 797 37.74 54.23 -22.01
C VAL A 797 38.85 53.18 -22.07
N ARG A 798 40.03 53.53 -21.55
CA ARG A 798 41.18 52.65 -21.34
C ARG A 798 41.78 52.96 -19.98
N LEU A 799 42.14 51.92 -19.22
CA LEU A 799 42.84 52.06 -17.95
C LEU A 799 44.35 52.15 -18.23
N GLN A 800 45.03 53.15 -17.66
CA GLN A 800 46.49 53.26 -17.72
C GLN A 800 47.12 53.14 -16.33
N PRO A 801 48.25 52.42 -16.21
CA PRO A 801 49.05 52.41 -14.98
C PRO A 801 49.38 53.84 -14.57
N ASN A 802 49.23 54.15 -13.28
CA ASN A 802 49.56 55.43 -12.64
C ASN A 802 48.83 56.68 -13.16
N GLN A 803 47.93 56.58 -14.15
CA GLN A 803 47.21 57.74 -14.73
C GLN A 803 45.68 57.56 -14.82
N GLY A 804 45.14 56.45 -14.28
CA GLY A 804 43.69 56.23 -14.19
C GLY A 804 43.03 55.99 -15.55
N TRP A 805 41.77 56.43 -15.68
CA TRP A 805 41.00 56.26 -16.93
C TRP A 805 41.32 57.35 -17.95
N ARG A 806 41.84 56.96 -19.11
CA ARG A 806 41.83 57.81 -20.31
C ARG A 806 40.58 57.55 -21.13
N VAL A 807 39.83 58.61 -21.42
CA VAL A 807 38.77 58.63 -22.45
C VAL A 807 39.43 58.68 -23.83
N SER A 808 38.81 58.05 -24.83
CA SER A 808 39.34 57.93 -26.19
C SER A 808 38.24 58.07 -27.25
N GLY A 809 37.91 59.33 -27.58
CA GLY A 809 36.96 59.68 -28.64
C GLY A 809 36.50 61.14 -28.51
N ASN A 810 36.33 61.83 -29.64
CA ASN A 810 35.75 63.18 -29.66
C ASN A 810 34.24 63.09 -29.41
N MET A 811 33.84 63.22 -28.14
CA MET A 811 32.45 63.04 -27.70
C MET A 811 31.49 64.14 -28.19
N PHE A 812 32.02 65.30 -28.60
CA PHE A 812 31.27 66.39 -29.21
C PHE A 812 32.12 67.05 -30.30
N SER A 813 31.61 67.12 -31.52
CA SER A 813 32.10 68.08 -32.51
C SER A 813 31.76 69.50 -32.04
N PRO A 814 32.63 70.51 -32.23
CA PRO A 814 32.24 71.89 -31.97
C PRO A 814 31.03 72.25 -32.86
N PHE A 815 29.99 72.83 -32.27
CA PHE A 815 28.86 73.34 -33.03
C PHE A 815 29.36 74.41 -34.00
N ALA A 816 29.23 74.16 -35.30
CA ALA A 816 29.42 75.20 -36.30
C ALA A 816 28.44 76.36 -36.00
N PRO A 817 28.90 77.63 -35.97
CA PRO A 817 27.99 78.74 -35.73
C PRO A 817 26.94 78.77 -36.84
N ARG A 818 25.67 78.95 -36.47
CA ARG A 818 24.58 79.09 -37.45
C ARG A 818 24.94 80.22 -38.43
N PRO A 819 24.83 80.02 -39.76
CA PRO A 819 24.99 81.12 -40.70
C PRO A 819 23.94 82.19 -40.40
N ARG A 820 24.33 83.46 -40.47
CA ARG A 820 23.36 84.57 -40.46
C ARG A 820 22.45 84.43 -41.69
N GLN A 821 21.19 84.81 -41.54
CA GLN A 821 20.28 84.94 -42.69
C GLN A 821 20.89 85.91 -43.71
N ALA A 822 20.77 85.58 -44.99
CA ALA A 822 21.29 86.42 -46.05
C ALA A 822 20.50 87.73 -46.13
N GLN A 823 21.22 88.86 -46.10
CA GLN A 823 20.77 90.08 -46.78
C GLN A 823 21.25 89.99 -48.24
N PRO A 824 20.44 90.42 -49.22
CA PRO A 824 20.85 90.39 -50.63
C PRO A 824 21.93 91.44 -50.93
N PRO A 825 22.77 91.23 -51.97
CA PRO A 825 23.66 92.26 -52.49
C PRO A 825 22.85 93.43 -53.12
N PRO A 826 23.46 94.61 -53.28
CA PRO A 826 22.74 95.80 -53.72
C PRO A 826 22.38 95.75 -55.22
N GLY A 827 21.11 96.04 -55.50
CA GLY A 827 20.57 96.18 -56.86
C GLY A 827 19.97 94.89 -57.41
N TRP A 828 18.64 94.85 -57.41
CA TRP A 828 17.78 94.69 -58.60
C TRP A 828 16.39 95.25 -58.23
N ILE A 829 15.51 95.41 -59.24
CA ILE A 829 14.21 96.11 -59.14
C ILE A 829 13.10 95.11 -58.83
#